data_AF-A0A964JMP0-F1
#
_entry.id   AF-A0A964JMP0-F1
#
_cell.length_a   1.000
_cell.length_b   1.000
_cell.length_c   1.000
_cell.angle_alpha   90.00
_cell.angle_beta   90.00
_cell.angle_gamma   90.00
#
_symmetry.space_group_name_H-M   'P 1'
#
loop_
_entity.id
_entity.type
_entity.pdbx_description
1 polymer ?
#
loop_
_entity_poly.entity_id
_entity_poly.type
_entity_poly.pdbx_seq_one_letter_code
_entity_poly.pdbx_strand_id
1 'polypeptide(L)'
;MKTPLLVKSPAVVVCLAAVVMGALGLWGVPTQAVAQVTPFGQRVNEAIDRGLSYYRAIQGGDGSFGGGGESTGLAALCFLEKRLNADWNAPQAGYMGMDAADQGRVRNAMRYVITSEPGFNGSPSQSYYTGAGLMALSVYLRTGGPDDVGAGTTVRQAISNGVNALLNNQGNFGLNIGGWSYEGAEPDGDLSTTQFAMAGLSAADQASPGAAATLPAAIGFVNNTKKEDGGHVYRGGLQGEMQSTGSMTASGLWTYRLAGLPVEDANVQGALTWLSNNYVYDTHVNAHFEQSYYYYLWAAAKGFEVSAQSAGGLNASTIGGVRDTAADGYPEEPRNWYYDFAWALLQYQEGDGHWERVGSWTIGSSTAFAILVLERSLGGACVDVDLDGTCGGEDNCPEAANPDQGDPDGDGLGDVCDNCPLVPNAGQEDADGDGVGDACGEPCFNNRGEPIAPMACPTGRPGICRLGHQVCVNGFYVCVEDVAPGEEVCNAEDDDCDGTVDEHLRNACGFCAVLAVELCDGDDNDCNGQTDEGEPCPPGQVCVEAECRFQCDGNECVEAGTFCDQARNLCIDLCFGVACAAPSECDINDGQCKDRCAMVACPMGTQCLHGQCIQGDCTQNGCLDGQACIAGVCQIDPCSACVGTAFCREGVCVESCAEVSCPLRQSCVDGHCEGDLCGGFQCDHGLTCIGGDCVSDPCTSVRCDEGLVCVSGQCHGDLCTGIDCPQGQRCEVNYTGAQGSGQGSAQCVAGWAEPPPPPIFDPLPPGGATADAGFIDLGTSEEKPGDGGCSCRVTDGPKGFVWPLGSIVVLGLLRRRRRSASPASALGA
;
A
#
# COMPACT_ATOMS: atom_id res chain seq x y z
N MET A 1 34.32 55.40 -24.57
CA MET A 1 35.20 54.59 -25.46
C MET A 1 35.27 53.17 -24.90
N LYS A 2 35.11 52.17 -25.78
CA LYS A 2 35.85 50.90 -25.85
C LYS A 2 36.04 49.99 -24.59
N THR A 3 35.13 49.01 -24.47
CA THR A 3 35.38 47.54 -24.37
C THR A 3 36.08 46.94 -23.11
N PRO A 4 35.93 45.61 -22.83
CA PRO A 4 35.77 45.11 -21.46
C PRO A 4 36.88 44.15 -20.97
N LEU A 5 36.64 43.48 -19.82
CA LEU A 5 37.42 42.34 -19.30
C LEU A 5 36.50 41.19 -18.79
N LEU A 6 37.07 39.99 -18.66
CA LEU A 6 36.31 38.72 -18.64
C LEU A 6 36.05 38.10 -17.25
N VAL A 7 34.88 37.45 -17.16
CA VAL A 7 34.59 36.12 -16.57
C VAL A 7 35.70 35.40 -15.80
N LYS A 8 35.37 34.95 -14.58
CA LYS A 8 35.81 33.65 -14.02
C LYS A 8 34.64 32.94 -13.32
N SER A 9 34.65 31.61 -13.33
CA SER A 9 33.48 30.75 -13.09
C SER A 9 33.19 30.44 -11.60
N PRO A 10 31.96 29.99 -11.24
CA PRO A 10 31.56 29.78 -9.83
C PRO A 10 32.19 28.59 -9.11
N ALA A 11 32.81 27.65 -9.85
CA ALA A 11 33.15 26.29 -9.40
C ALA A 11 34.15 26.17 -8.22
N VAL A 12 34.68 27.27 -7.69
CA VAL A 12 35.69 27.27 -6.61
C VAL A 12 35.08 27.50 -5.23
N VAL A 13 33.88 28.07 -5.13
CA VAL A 13 33.25 28.39 -3.83
C VAL A 13 32.67 27.14 -3.16
N VAL A 14 32.13 26.20 -3.94
CA VAL A 14 31.44 25.00 -3.44
C VAL A 14 32.36 24.07 -2.63
N CYS A 15 33.62 23.90 -3.06
CA CYS A 15 34.55 22.97 -2.41
C CYS A 15 34.94 23.35 -0.98
N LEU A 16 34.78 24.62 -0.57
CA LEU A 16 35.07 25.06 0.80
C LEU A 16 33.91 24.82 1.78
N ALA A 17 32.67 24.79 1.31
CA ALA A 17 31.51 24.46 2.15
C ALA A 17 31.48 22.97 2.50
N ALA A 18 31.77 22.09 1.53
CA ALA A 18 31.76 20.64 1.71
C ALA A 18 32.73 20.17 2.82
N VAL A 19 33.92 20.78 2.90
CA VAL A 19 34.95 20.44 3.91
C VAL A 19 34.54 20.85 5.33
N VAL A 20 33.66 21.85 5.49
CA VAL A 20 33.16 22.28 6.81
C VAL A 20 31.96 21.43 7.25
N MET A 21 31.04 21.10 6.36
CA MET A 21 29.86 20.27 6.72
C MET A 21 30.22 18.81 7.02
N GLY A 22 31.31 18.29 6.43
CA GLY A 22 31.86 16.98 6.80
C GLY A 22 32.36 16.86 8.24
N ALA A 23 32.47 17.97 8.99
CA ALA A 23 32.86 17.98 10.41
C ALA A 23 31.67 18.02 11.40
N LEU A 24 30.42 18.03 10.91
CA LEU A 24 29.22 18.19 11.75
C LEU A 24 28.19 17.05 11.63
N GLY A 25 28.48 15.99 10.88
CA GLY A 25 27.69 14.73 10.90
C GLY A 25 26.28 14.79 10.30
N LEU A 26 25.82 15.94 9.79
CA LEU A 26 24.48 16.14 9.24
C LEU A 26 24.39 15.80 7.74
N TRP A 27 24.70 14.55 7.41
CA TRP A 27 24.18 13.89 6.22
C TRP A 27 23.33 12.72 6.68
N GLY A 28 22.10 12.60 6.17
CA GLY A 28 21.27 11.43 6.41
C GLY A 28 21.99 10.19 5.87
N VAL A 29 22.55 9.40 6.78
CA VAL A 29 22.94 8.01 6.49
C VAL A 29 21.63 7.27 6.19
N PRO A 30 21.55 6.39 5.17
CA PRO A 30 20.42 5.46 5.07
C PRO A 30 20.41 4.65 6.37
N THR A 31 19.41 4.91 7.22
CA THR A 31 19.36 4.37 8.58
C THR A 31 19.28 2.86 8.50
N GLN A 32 20.23 2.21 9.16
CA GLN A 32 20.32 0.76 9.19
C GLN A 32 19.18 0.24 10.08
N ALA A 33 18.47 -0.80 9.63
CA ALA A 33 17.60 -1.57 10.51
C ALA A 33 18.37 -1.95 11.79
N VAL A 34 17.74 -1.80 12.94
CA VAL A 34 18.43 -1.99 14.23
C VAL A 34 18.73 -3.48 14.39
N ALA A 35 20.00 -3.85 14.19
CA ALA A 35 20.46 -5.24 14.15
C ALA A 35 20.39 -5.94 15.52
N GLN A 36 19.19 -6.40 15.89
CA GLN A 36 18.94 -7.11 17.15
C GLN A 36 19.38 -8.58 17.05
N VAL A 37 20.52 -8.88 17.67
CA VAL A 37 21.14 -10.20 17.67
C VAL A 37 20.51 -11.09 18.76
N THR A 38 19.54 -11.93 18.36
CA THR A 38 18.82 -12.83 19.27
C THR A 38 19.73 -13.91 19.89
N PRO A 39 19.43 -14.40 21.11
CA PRO A 39 20.08 -15.59 21.70
C PRO A 39 20.08 -16.81 20.77
N PHE A 40 19.00 -17.05 20.02
CA PHE A 40 18.97 -18.11 19.02
C PHE A 40 19.93 -17.86 17.85
N GLY A 41 19.92 -16.65 17.29
CA GLY A 41 20.85 -16.22 16.23
C GLY A 41 22.32 -16.37 16.65
N GLN A 42 22.66 -16.06 17.91
CA GLN A 42 24.00 -16.30 18.45
C GLN A 42 24.37 -17.79 18.42
N ARG A 43 23.47 -18.68 18.86
CA ARG A 43 23.67 -20.14 18.84
C ARG A 43 23.79 -20.70 17.41
N VAL A 44 23.06 -20.14 16.44
CA VAL A 44 23.18 -20.44 15.01
C VAL A 44 24.54 -19.98 14.47
N ASN A 45 24.98 -18.76 14.79
CA ASN A 45 26.30 -18.25 14.43
C ASN A 45 27.44 -19.10 15.00
N GLU A 46 27.37 -19.51 16.27
CA GLU A 46 28.38 -20.41 16.85
C GLU A 46 28.44 -21.76 16.12
N ALA A 47 27.30 -22.28 15.63
CA ALA A 47 27.27 -23.52 14.87
C ALA A 47 27.95 -23.35 13.50
N ILE A 48 27.67 -22.26 12.81
CA ILE A 48 28.38 -21.84 11.60
C ILE A 48 29.90 -21.77 11.84
N ASP A 49 30.33 -21.09 12.91
CA ASP A 49 31.76 -20.92 13.22
C ASP A 49 32.46 -22.24 13.58
N ARG A 50 31.74 -23.20 14.19
CA ARG A 50 32.22 -24.59 14.36
C ARG A 50 32.33 -25.30 13.00
N GLY A 51 31.37 -25.14 12.09
CA GLY A 51 31.42 -25.69 10.73
C GLY A 51 32.56 -25.15 9.87
N LEU A 52 32.81 -23.84 9.92
CA LEU A 52 33.99 -23.25 9.28
C LEU A 52 35.28 -23.76 9.93
N SER A 53 35.28 -24.02 11.24
CA SER A 53 36.44 -24.59 11.94
C SER A 53 36.76 -26.04 11.54
N TYR A 54 35.75 -26.84 11.18
CA TYR A 54 35.96 -28.14 10.53
C TYR A 54 36.70 -27.98 9.20
N TYR A 55 36.23 -27.11 8.29
CA TYR A 55 36.94 -26.84 7.02
C TYR A 55 38.35 -26.28 7.22
N ARG A 56 38.55 -25.41 8.22
CA ARG A 56 39.88 -24.91 8.60
C ARG A 56 40.83 -26.04 9.03
N ALA A 57 40.31 -27.16 9.54
CA ALA A 57 41.08 -28.32 9.95
C ALA A 57 41.33 -29.33 8.82
N ILE A 58 40.38 -29.53 7.89
CA ILE A 58 40.49 -30.56 6.84
C ILE A 58 41.10 -30.10 5.51
N GLN A 59 41.28 -28.79 5.26
CA GLN A 59 41.76 -28.29 3.97
C GLN A 59 43.13 -28.90 3.57
N GLY A 60 43.18 -29.48 2.37
CA GLY A 60 44.36 -30.10 1.77
C GLY A 60 45.43 -29.09 1.36
N GLY A 61 46.68 -29.58 1.26
CA GLY A 61 47.83 -28.78 0.82
C GLY A 61 47.81 -28.36 -0.66
N ASP A 62 46.85 -28.87 -1.43
CA ASP A 62 46.52 -28.45 -2.80
C ASP A 62 45.45 -27.35 -2.86
N GLY A 63 44.78 -27.06 -1.73
CA GLY A 63 43.68 -26.09 -1.61
C GLY A 63 42.29 -26.72 -1.54
N SER A 64 42.15 -28.02 -1.80
CA SER A 64 40.87 -28.75 -1.69
C SER A 64 40.31 -28.72 -0.26
N PHE A 65 39.00 -28.71 -0.13
CA PHE A 65 38.33 -28.86 1.17
C PHE A 65 37.88 -30.31 1.46
N GLY A 66 38.46 -31.30 0.77
CA GLY A 66 38.04 -32.69 0.89
C GLY A 66 38.76 -33.62 -0.08
N GLY A 67 38.54 -34.93 0.08
CA GLY A 67 38.92 -35.92 -0.92
C GLY A 67 38.02 -35.84 -2.17
N GLY A 68 38.47 -36.43 -3.28
CA GLY A 68 37.69 -36.46 -4.52
C GLY A 68 36.29 -37.05 -4.32
N GLY A 69 35.26 -36.23 -4.56
CA GLY A 69 33.86 -36.49 -4.17
C GLY A 69 33.21 -35.34 -3.40
N GLU A 70 33.99 -34.35 -2.95
CA GLU A 70 33.51 -33.17 -2.24
C GLU A 70 33.73 -31.90 -3.07
N SER A 71 32.74 -31.01 -3.16
CA SER A 71 32.86 -29.76 -3.92
C SER A 71 33.66 -28.73 -3.12
N THR A 72 34.84 -28.36 -3.63
CA THR A 72 35.66 -27.29 -3.03
C THR A 72 35.01 -25.92 -3.26
N GLY A 73 34.21 -25.78 -4.33
CA GLY A 73 33.33 -24.63 -4.53
C GLY A 73 32.30 -24.42 -3.41
N LEU A 74 31.52 -25.45 -3.04
CA LEU A 74 30.53 -25.34 -1.96
C LEU A 74 31.17 -25.03 -0.59
N ALA A 75 32.29 -25.68 -0.26
CA ALA A 75 33.00 -25.39 0.98
C ALA A 75 33.56 -23.95 1.01
N ALA A 76 34.06 -23.44 -0.12
CA ALA A 76 34.52 -22.05 -0.22
C ALA A 76 33.36 -21.03 -0.13
N LEU A 77 32.18 -21.36 -0.63
CA LEU A 77 30.97 -20.54 -0.47
C LEU A 77 30.58 -20.36 1.00
N CYS A 78 30.82 -21.34 1.86
CA CYS A 78 30.53 -21.23 3.29
C CYS A 78 31.34 -20.11 3.96
N PHE A 79 32.60 -19.92 3.57
CA PHE A 79 33.39 -18.77 4.02
C PHE A 79 32.89 -17.46 3.38
N LEU A 80 32.57 -17.49 2.09
CA LEU A 80 32.22 -16.29 1.30
C LEU A 80 30.84 -15.70 1.62
N GLU A 81 29.83 -16.53 1.90
CA GLU A 81 28.48 -16.11 2.28
C GLU A 81 28.36 -15.74 3.78
N LYS A 82 29.38 -16.03 4.61
CA LYS A 82 29.38 -15.81 6.07
C LYS A 82 28.98 -14.37 6.44
N ARG A 83 27.88 -14.20 7.19
CA ARG A 83 27.50 -12.87 7.73
C ARG A 83 28.49 -12.36 8.79
N LEU A 84 28.65 -11.03 8.90
CA LEU A 84 29.61 -10.42 9.84
C LEU A 84 29.31 -10.70 11.32
N ASN A 85 28.06 -10.95 11.68
CA ASN A 85 27.64 -11.30 13.04
C ASN A 85 26.44 -12.27 12.96
N ALA A 86 25.65 -12.33 14.04
CA ALA A 86 24.57 -13.27 14.24
C ALA A 86 23.16 -12.76 13.87
N ASP A 87 23.03 -11.54 13.35
CA ASP A 87 21.77 -10.96 12.84
C ASP A 87 21.52 -11.32 11.36
N TRP A 88 20.25 -11.53 11.03
CA TRP A 88 19.73 -11.78 9.69
C TRP A 88 20.08 -10.69 8.67
N ASN A 89 20.06 -9.42 9.09
CA ASN A 89 20.27 -8.28 8.22
C ASN A 89 21.76 -7.93 8.05
N ALA A 90 22.63 -8.51 8.88
CA ALA A 90 24.06 -8.30 8.84
C ALA A 90 24.64 -8.69 7.47
N PRO A 91 25.48 -7.82 6.86
CA PRO A 91 26.01 -8.08 5.53
C PRO A 91 26.97 -9.27 5.52
N GLN A 92 27.05 -9.93 4.37
CA GLN A 92 28.03 -10.97 4.12
C GLN A 92 29.45 -10.38 4.15
N ALA A 93 30.37 -11.03 4.88
CA ALA A 93 31.76 -10.61 5.00
C ALA A 93 32.47 -10.62 3.63
N GLY A 94 32.19 -11.65 2.82
CA GLY A 94 32.87 -11.85 1.54
C GLY A 94 34.39 -11.98 1.69
N TYR A 95 35.12 -11.98 0.56
CA TYR A 95 36.57 -12.12 0.60
C TYR A 95 37.27 -11.00 1.41
N MET A 96 36.87 -9.75 1.21
CA MET A 96 37.51 -8.61 1.87
C MET A 96 37.20 -8.47 3.37
N GLY A 97 36.12 -9.08 3.87
CA GLY A 97 35.77 -9.09 5.30
C GLY A 97 36.39 -10.23 6.11
N MET A 98 36.94 -11.28 5.46
CA MET A 98 37.63 -12.38 6.12
C MET A 98 38.98 -11.96 6.73
N ASP A 99 39.45 -12.72 7.72
CA ASP A 99 40.83 -12.62 8.18
C ASP A 99 41.85 -13.12 7.13
N ALA A 100 43.12 -12.73 7.29
CA ALA A 100 44.18 -13.03 6.32
C ALA A 100 44.52 -14.53 6.18
N ALA A 101 44.15 -15.38 7.14
CA ALA A 101 44.30 -16.83 7.04
C ALA A 101 43.20 -17.42 6.17
N ASP A 102 41.92 -17.09 6.45
CA ASP A 102 40.79 -17.58 5.65
C ASP A 102 40.76 -16.98 4.24
N GLN A 103 41.21 -15.72 4.04
CA GLN A 103 41.54 -15.17 2.72
C GLN A 103 42.59 -16.01 1.97
N GLY A 104 43.57 -16.57 2.68
CA GLY A 104 44.53 -17.51 2.13
C GLY A 104 43.89 -18.86 1.75
N ARG A 105 43.01 -19.39 2.61
CA ARG A 105 42.28 -20.64 2.38
C ARG A 105 41.38 -20.56 1.16
N VAL A 106 40.53 -19.53 1.08
CA VAL A 106 39.61 -19.33 -0.04
C VAL A 106 40.38 -19.07 -1.33
N ARG A 107 41.49 -18.30 -1.31
CA ARG A 107 42.34 -18.13 -2.50
C ARG A 107 42.96 -19.45 -2.97
N ASN A 108 43.38 -20.33 -2.06
CA ASN A 108 43.86 -21.67 -2.40
C ASN A 108 42.73 -22.58 -2.92
N ALA A 109 41.52 -22.48 -2.37
CA ALA A 109 40.34 -23.19 -2.86
C ALA A 109 39.95 -22.74 -4.28
N MET A 110 39.94 -21.43 -4.55
CA MET A 110 39.70 -20.90 -5.91
C MET A 110 40.78 -21.38 -6.89
N ARG A 111 42.04 -21.45 -6.45
CA ARG A 111 43.11 -22.04 -7.26
C ARG A 111 42.84 -23.51 -7.59
N TYR A 112 42.43 -24.30 -6.60
CA TYR A 112 42.07 -25.72 -6.79
C TYR A 112 40.90 -25.88 -7.77
N VAL A 113 39.80 -25.13 -7.59
CA VAL A 113 38.64 -25.13 -8.51
C VAL A 113 39.10 -24.92 -9.96
N ILE A 114 39.94 -23.90 -10.20
CA ILE A 114 40.44 -23.57 -11.55
C ILE A 114 41.37 -24.66 -12.11
N THR A 115 42.27 -25.23 -11.31
CA THR A 115 43.26 -26.22 -11.79
C THR A 115 42.77 -27.66 -11.81
N SER A 116 41.69 -27.98 -11.10
CA SER A 116 41.39 -29.37 -10.71
C SER A 116 39.92 -29.75 -10.80
N GLU A 117 38.95 -28.84 -10.69
CA GLU A 117 37.54 -29.18 -10.91
C GLU A 117 37.15 -29.19 -12.41
N PRO A 118 36.21 -30.06 -12.84
CA PRO A 118 35.76 -30.16 -14.23
C PRO A 118 35.12 -28.86 -14.76
N GLY A 119 35.17 -28.64 -16.08
CA GLY A 119 34.70 -27.42 -16.74
C GLY A 119 35.65 -26.21 -16.63
N PHE A 120 36.47 -26.13 -15.58
CA PHE A 120 37.49 -25.07 -15.43
C PHE A 120 38.85 -25.49 -15.95
N ASN A 121 39.29 -26.71 -15.60
CA ASN A 121 40.62 -27.24 -15.90
C ASN A 121 40.82 -27.72 -17.36
N GLY A 122 39.85 -27.49 -18.24
CA GLY A 122 39.83 -27.94 -19.64
C GLY A 122 39.23 -29.34 -19.86
N SER A 123 38.83 -30.04 -18.80
CA SER A 123 37.96 -31.23 -18.89
C SER A 123 36.51 -30.81 -19.20
N PRO A 124 35.67 -31.69 -19.77
CA PRO A 124 34.22 -31.45 -19.88
C PRO A 124 33.61 -31.03 -18.55
N SER A 125 32.54 -30.22 -18.59
CA SER A 125 31.81 -29.84 -17.36
C SER A 125 31.19 -31.08 -16.70
N GLN A 126 31.27 -31.13 -15.37
CA GLN A 126 30.44 -32.00 -14.55
C GLN A 126 29.50 -31.08 -13.77
N SER A 127 28.24 -31.01 -14.19
CA SER A 127 27.40 -29.79 -14.04
C SER A 127 27.18 -29.36 -12.59
N TYR A 128 27.15 -30.31 -11.64
CA TYR A 128 27.15 -30.06 -10.20
C TYR A 128 28.38 -29.25 -9.73
N TYR A 129 29.59 -29.74 -10.04
CA TYR A 129 30.85 -29.08 -9.64
C TYR A 129 31.06 -27.78 -10.40
N THR A 130 30.79 -27.76 -11.71
CA THR A 130 30.96 -26.54 -12.52
C THR A 130 29.99 -25.45 -12.06
N GLY A 131 28.75 -25.78 -11.69
CA GLY A 131 27.80 -24.86 -11.08
C GLY A 131 28.24 -24.32 -9.71
N ALA A 132 28.65 -25.20 -8.80
CA ALA A 132 29.16 -24.82 -7.49
C ALA A 132 30.45 -23.97 -7.55
N GLY A 133 31.39 -24.34 -8.43
CA GLY A 133 32.61 -23.59 -8.69
C GLY A 133 32.34 -22.21 -9.30
N LEU A 134 31.36 -22.08 -10.20
CA LEU A 134 30.95 -20.78 -10.75
C LEU A 134 30.38 -19.88 -9.66
N MET A 135 29.46 -20.38 -8.82
CA MET A 135 28.97 -19.62 -7.68
C MET A 135 30.13 -19.13 -6.80
N ALA A 136 31.05 -20.02 -6.44
CA ALA A 136 32.17 -19.68 -5.56
C ALA A 136 33.14 -18.65 -6.18
N LEU A 137 33.57 -18.86 -7.43
CA LEU A 137 34.45 -17.94 -8.17
C LEU A 137 33.82 -16.55 -8.36
N SER A 138 32.52 -16.51 -8.61
CA SER A 138 31.80 -15.25 -8.85
C SER A 138 31.52 -14.48 -7.56
N VAL A 139 31.17 -15.14 -6.45
CA VAL A 139 31.08 -14.48 -5.14
C VAL A 139 32.46 -14.01 -4.68
N TYR A 140 33.51 -14.83 -4.84
CA TYR A 140 34.91 -14.44 -4.55
C TYR A 140 35.30 -13.15 -5.30
N LEU A 141 35.09 -13.10 -6.62
CA LEU A 141 35.46 -11.94 -7.43
C LEU A 141 34.61 -10.70 -7.09
N ARG A 142 33.29 -10.87 -6.91
CA ARG A 142 32.37 -9.78 -6.52
C ARG A 142 32.72 -9.18 -5.16
N THR A 143 33.20 -10.00 -4.23
CA THR A 143 33.55 -9.58 -2.86
C THR A 143 35.03 -9.16 -2.69
N GLY A 144 35.72 -8.87 -3.80
CA GLY A 144 37.06 -8.26 -3.81
C GLY A 144 38.24 -9.25 -3.90
N GLY A 145 37.98 -10.53 -4.19
CA GLY A 145 38.99 -11.55 -4.41
C GLY A 145 39.95 -11.24 -5.56
N PRO A 146 41.29 -11.31 -5.36
CA PRO A 146 42.27 -11.12 -6.43
C PRO A 146 42.08 -12.05 -7.63
N ASP A 147 41.97 -11.47 -8.83
CA ASP A 147 41.71 -12.17 -10.10
C ASP A 147 42.85 -13.14 -10.50
N ASP A 148 44.07 -12.96 -9.98
CA ASP A 148 45.14 -13.97 -10.06
C ASP A 148 45.28 -14.74 -8.73
N VAL A 149 44.86 -16.00 -8.75
CA VAL A 149 45.01 -16.97 -7.66
C VAL A 149 46.26 -17.86 -7.78
N GLY A 150 47.06 -17.70 -8.85
CA GLY A 150 48.21 -18.55 -9.15
C GLY A 150 47.86 -19.87 -9.84
N ALA A 151 46.72 -19.92 -10.54
CA ALA A 151 46.25 -21.09 -11.28
C ALA A 151 46.77 -21.15 -12.74
N GLY A 152 47.39 -20.08 -13.25
CA GLY A 152 47.76 -19.94 -14.67
C GLY A 152 46.62 -19.46 -15.57
N THR A 153 45.40 -19.42 -15.05
CA THR A 153 44.21 -18.76 -15.62
C THR A 153 43.63 -17.83 -14.55
N THR A 154 43.13 -16.66 -14.94
CA THR A 154 42.51 -15.71 -13.99
C THR A 154 41.10 -16.16 -13.61
N VAL A 155 40.56 -15.64 -12.51
CA VAL A 155 39.20 -15.97 -12.05
C VAL A 155 38.14 -15.56 -13.09
N ARG A 156 38.24 -14.37 -13.70
CA ARG A 156 37.35 -13.93 -14.80
C ARG A 156 37.38 -14.87 -16.00
N GLN A 157 38.58 -15.35 -16.38
CA GLN A 157 38.72 -16.28 -17.48
C GLN A 157 38.20 -17.68 -17.10
N ALA A 158 38.40 -18.13 -15.87
CA ALA A 158 37.86 -19.39 -15.39
C ALA A 158 36.32 -19.37 -15.30
N ILE A 159 35.72 -18.28 -14.82
CA ILE A 159 34.26 -18.07 -14.87
C ILE A 159 33.78 -18.18 -16.32
N SER A 160 34.43 -17.48 -17.25
CA SER A 160 34.10 -17.57 -18.67
C SER A 160 34.27 -18.99 -19.24
N ASN A 161 35.27 -19.75 -18.80
CA ASN A 161 35.43 -21.16 -19.18
C ASN A 161 34.27 -22.03 -18.65
N GLY A 162 33.94 -21.92 -17.37
CA GLY A 162 32.87 -22.69 -16.73
C GLY A 162 31.48 -22.38 -17.28
N VAL A 163 31.20 -21.10 -17.59
CA VAL A 163 29.96 -20.68 -18.28
C VAL A 163 29.87 -21.36 -19.64
N ASN A 164 30.93 -21.26 -20.48
CA ASN A 164 30.96 -21.96 -21.76
C ASN A 164 30.82 -23.49 -21.60
N ALA A 165 31.42 -24.08 -20.57
CA ALA A 165 31.35 -25.52 -20.32
C ALA A 165 29.94 -25.98 -19.89
N LEU A 166 29.18 -25.18 -19.13
CA LEU A 166 27.77 -25.45 -18.83
C LEU A 166 26.87 -25.23 -20.05
N LEU A 167 27.06 -24.14 -20.81
CA LEU A 167 26.25 -23.85 -22.00
C LEU A 167 26.42 -24.93 -23.09
N ASN A 168 27.62 -25.49 -23.26
CA ASN A 168 27.86 -26.62 -24.16
C ASN A 168 27.29 -27.96 -23.63
N ASN A 169 27.01 -28.08 -22.32
CA ASN A 169 26.38 -29.25 -21.70
C ASN A 169 24.85 -29.13 -21.57
N GLN A 170 24.23 -27.99 -21.91
CA GLN A 170 22.78 -27.83 -21.79
C GLN A 170 22.07 -28.76 -22.80
N GLY A 171 21.16 -29.59 -22.31
CA GLY A 171 20.50 -30.62 -23.10
C GLY A 171 19.64 -30.03 -24.21
N ASN A 172 19.70 -30.62 -25.40
CA ASN A 172 18.99 -30.15 -26.59
C ASN A 172 18.21 -31.25 -27.33
N PHE A 173 17.92 -32.37 -26.66
CA PHE A 173 17.12 -33.48 -27.18
C PHE A 173 16.30 -34.20 -26.10
N GLY A 174 15.24 -34.88 -26.53
CA GLY A 174 14.38 -35.69 -25.66
C GLY A 174 13.67 -34.87 -24.60
N LEU A 175 13.60 -35.40 -23.37
CA LEU A 175 12.99 -34.72 -22.23
C LEU A 175 13.94 -33.75 -21.53
N ASN A 176 15.26 -33.81 -21.84
CA ASN A 176 16.30 -32.95 -21.28
C ASN A 176 16.48 -31.61 -22.03
N ILE A 177 15.52 -31.17 -22.85
CA ILE A 177 15.63 -29.89 -23.57
C ILE A 177 15.63 -28.73 -22.55
N GLY A 178 16.77 -28.04 -22.46
CA GLY A 178 17.02 -26.94 -21.52
C GLY A 178 17.59 -27.34 -20.16
N GLY A 179 17.60 -28.63 -19.82
CA GLY A 179 18.16 -29.14 -18.55
C GLY A 179 19.65 -29.47 -18.63
N TRP A 180 20.17 -30.06 -17.56
CA TRP A 180 21.54 -30.59 -17.49
C TRP A 180 21.57 -32.02 -16.94
N SER A 181 22.56 -32.79 -17.40
CA SER A 181 22.98 -34.06 -16.78
C SER A 181 24.22 -33.84 -15.91
N TYR A 182 24.60 -34.86 -15.13
CA TYR A 182 25.87 -34.87 -14.38
C TYR A 182 27.06 -34.65 -15.30
N GLU A 183 27.14 -35.36 -16.42
CA GLU A 183 28.24 -35.28 -17.40
C GLU A 183 27.67 -35.13 -18.81
N GLY A 184 28.22 -34.19 -19.58
CA GLY A 184 27.82 -33.93 -20.96
C GLY A 184 26.39 -33.40 -21.14
N ALA A 185 25.97 -33.35 -22.41
CA ALA A 185 24.58 -33.15 -22.82
C ALA A 185 23.97 -34.52 -23.16
N GLU A 186 23.59 -35.29 -22.13
CA GLU A 186 23.02 -36.63 -22.25
C GLU A 186 21.47 -36.60 -22.22
N PRO A 187 20.74 -37.66 -22.62
CA PRO A 187 19.27 -37.65 -22.64
C PRO A 187 18.61 -37.62 -21.24
N ASP A 188 19.40 -37.75 -20.19
CA ASP A 188 18.96 -38.24 -18.88
C ASP A 188 18.92 -37.16 -17.78
N GLY A 189 19.00 -35.88 -18.14
CA GLY A 189 19.17 -34.80 -17.17
C GLY A 189 18.19 -34.79 -16.00
N ASP A 190 18.68 -34.35 -14.84
CA ASP A 190 17.94 -34.31 -13.58
C ASP A 190 17.84 -32.90 -13.01
N LEU A 191 16.79 -32.72 -12.21
CA LEU A 191 16.53 -31.44 -11.54
C LEU A 191 17.63 -31.10 -10.52
N SER A 192 18.36 -32.11 -10.05
CA SER A 192 19.42 -31.95 -9.07
C SER A 192 20.65 -31.23 -9.62
N THR A 193 21.13 -31.64 -10.80
CA THR A 193 22.26 -31.00 -11.50
C THR A 193 21.85 -29.73 -12.23
N THR A 194 20.63 -29.71 -12.79
CA THR A 194 20.04 -28.50 -13.40
C THR A 194 20.06 -27.32 -12.44
N GLN A 195 19.68 -27.50 -11.17
CA GLN A 195 19.61 -26.37 -10.24
C GLN A 195 20.98 -25.76 -9.88
N PHE A 196 22.06 -26.56 -9.83
CA PHE A 196 23.42 -26.04 -9.67
C PHE A 196 23.95 -25.36 -10.93
N ALA A 197 23.66 -25.91 -12.11
CA ALA A 197 24.00 -25.27 -13.38
C ALA A 197 23.35 -23.89 -13.49
N MET A 198 22.05 -23.80 -13.19
CA MET A 198 21.30 -22.55 -13.18
C MET A 198 21.84 -21.54 -12.14
N ALA A 199 22.09 -21.98 -10.90
CA ALA A 199 22.62 -21.11 -9.85
C ALA A 199 24.04 -20.60 -10.17
N GLY A 200 24.89 -21.45 -10.77
CA GLY A 200 26.23 -21.08 -11.23
C GLY A 200 26.21 -20.06 -12.38
N LEU A 201 25.37 -20.29 -13.40
CA LEU A 201 25.17 -19.36 -14.51
C LEU A 201 24.60 -18.00 -14.04
N SER A 202 23.60 -18.03 -13.14
CA SER A 202 23.02 -16.83 -12.51
C SER A 202 24.09 -16.03 -11.74
N ALA A 203 24.86 -16.68 -10.86
CA ALA A 203 25.92 -16.03 -10.09
C ALA A 203 27.05 -15.47 -10.98
N ALA A 204 27.29 -16.08 -12.15
CA ALA A 204 28.35 -15.72 -13.07
C ALA A 204 28.06 -14.50 -13.96
N ASP A 205 26.80 -14.12 -14.16
CA ASP A 205 26.41 -13.14 -15.19
C ASP A 205 27.10 -11.78 -15.04
N GLN A 206 27.25 -11.27 -13.81
CA GLN A 206 27.98 -10.02 -13.55
C GLN A 206 29.46 -10.06 -14.00
N ALA A 207 30.07 -11.25 -14.03
CA ALA A 207 31.47 -11.47 -14.43
C ALA A 207 31.62 -12.00 -15.87
N SER A 208 30.55 -12.53 -16.45
CA SER A 208 30.46 -13.04 -17.82
C SER A 208 29.05 -12.76 -18.38
N PRO A 209 28.78 -11.52 -18.85
CA PRO A 209 27.41 -11.08 -19.17
C PRO A 209 26.74 -11.92 -20.26
N GLY A 210 25.51 -12.36 -19.99
CA GLY A 210 24.76 -13.28 -20.82
C GLY A 210 24.84 -14.74 -20.37
N ALA A 211 25.58 -15.07 -19.30
CA ALA A 211 25.56 -16.39 -18.68
C ALA A 211 24.14 -16.78 -18.20
N ALA A 212 23.37 -15.83 -17.69
CA ALA A 212 22.00 -16.05 -17.23
C ALA A 212 20.95 -16.11 -18.38
N ALA A 213 21.33 -15.80 -19.62
CA ALA A 213 20.38 -15.68 -20.73
C ALA A 213 19.68 -17.00 -21.13
N THR A 214 20.22 -18.16 -20.73
CA THR A 214 19.63 -19.48 -21.00
C THR A 214 18.80 -20.06 -19.85
N LEU A 215 18.69 -19.37 -18.71
CA LEU A 215 17.89 -19.83 -17.56
C LEU A 215 16.40 -20.04 -17.91
N PRO A 216 15.73 -19.18 -18.70
CA PRO A 216 14.34 -19.42 -19.12
C PRO A 216 14.16 -20.68 -19.99
N ALA A 217 15.20 -21.11 -20.72
CA ALA A 217 15.13 -22.32 -21.54
C ALA A 217 15.03 -23.59 -20.67
N ALA A 218 15.54 -23.56 -19.44
CA ALA A 218 15.44 -24.68 -18.50
C ALA A 218 14.00 -24.95 -18.03
N ILE A 219 13.09 -23.99 -18.14
CA ILE A 219 11.69 -24.15 -17.69
C ILE A 219 10.94 -25.26 -18.44
N GLY A 220 11.29 -25.52 -19.70
CA GLY A 220 10.78 -26.70 -20.44
C GLY A 220 11.15 -28.01 -19.74
N PHE A 221 12.41 -28.14 -19.34
CA PHE A 221 12.89 -29.28 -18.56
C PHE A 221 12.29 -29.35 -17.15
N VAL A 222 12.24 -28.24 -16.41
CA VAL A 222 11.69 -28.23 -15.04
C VAL A 222 10.21 -28.62 -15.07
N ASN A 223 9.43 -28.14 -16.04
CA ASN A 223 8.05 -28.57 -16.26
C ASN A 223 7.95 -30.06 -16.64
N ASN A 224 8.89 -30.60 -17.42
CA ASN A 224 8.97 -32.04 -17.70
C ASN A 224 9.21 -32.89 -16.45
N THR A 225 9.58 -32.33 -15.29
CA THR A 225 9.69 -33.05 -14.00
C THR A 225 8.50 -32.88 -13.06
N LYS A 226 7.55 -31.97 -13.37
CA LYS A 226 6.39 -31.68 -12.50
C LYS A 226 5.31 -32.77 -12.62
N LYS A 227 4.54 -32.97 -11.55
CA LYS A 227 3.35 -33.83 -11.46
C LYS A 227 2.08 -33.01 -11.21
N GLU A 228 0.92 -33.65 -11.38
CA GLU A 228 -0.40 -33.05 -11.17
C GLU A 228 -0.67 -32.63 -9.72
N ASP A 229 0.07 -33.19 -8.75
CA ASP A 229 0.00 -32.78 -7.34
C ASP A 229 0.74 -31.46 -7.04
N GLY A 230 1.42 -30.87 -8.02
CA GLY A 230 2.25 -29.68 -7.86
C GLY A 230 3.70 -29.98 -7.45
N GLY A 231 4.02 -31.23 -7.12
CA GLY A 231 5.36 -31.67 -6.76
C GLY A 231 6.20 -32.11 -7.97
N HIS A 232 7.47 -32.42 -7.72
CA HIS A 232 8.44 -32.81 -8.76
C HIS A 232 9.07 -34.19 -8.51
N VAL A 233 9.36 -34.90 -9.60
CA VAL A 233 10.18 -36.12 -9.63
C VAL A 233 11.64 -35.83 -10.03
N TYR A 234 12.52 -36.81 -9.92
CA TYR A 234 13.96 -36.66 -10.17
C TYR A 234 14.32 -36.28 -11.63
N ARG A 235 13.63 -36.88 -12.61
CA ARG A 235 13.89 -36.74 -14.05
C ARG A 235 12.58 -36.76 -14.83
N GLY A 236 12.59 -36.12 -16.01
CA GLY A 236 11.41 -36.09 -16.86
C GLY A 236 11.03 -37.46 -17.41
N GLY A 237 9.73 -37.73 -17.50
CA GLY A 237 9.17 -39.02 -17.94
C GLY A 237 8.90 -40.01 -16.80
N LEU A 238 9.43 -39.77 -15.59
CA LEU A 238 9.25 -40.65 -14.43
C LEU A 238 7.98 -40.34 -13.62
N GLN A 239 7.12 -39.41 -14.05
CA GLN A 239 5.90 -39.01 -13.34
C GLN A 239 4.96 -40.17 -12.99
N GLY A 240 4.85 -41.16 -13.87
CA GLY A 240 4.02 -42.36 -13.66
C GLY A 240 4.69 -43.45 -12.82
N GLU A 241 6.00 -43.35 -12.59
CA GLU A 241 6.82 -44.38 -11.94
C GLU A 241 7.29 -43.97 -10.53
N MET A 242 7.46 -42.66 -10.30
CA MET A 242 7.97 -42.10 -9.04
C MET A 242 6.97 -41.18 -8.34
N GLN A 243 7.11 -41.06 -7.02
CA GLN A 243 6.38 -40.06 -6.23
C GLN A 243 7.09 -38.71 -6.28
N SER A 244 6.31 -37.63 -6.14
CA SER A 244 6.85 -36.29 -5.91
C SER A 244 7.67 -36.25 -4.62
N THR A 245 8.77 -35.49 -4.58
CA THR A 245 9.73 -35.52 -3.47
C THR A 245 9.99 -34.13 -2.90
N GLY A 246 10.33 -34.04 -1.60
CA GLY A 246 10.73 -32.77 -0.98
C GLY A 246 11.96 -32.15 -1.64
N SER A 247 13.02 -32.94 -1.84
CA SER A 247 14.27 -32.50 -2.46
C SER A 247 14.08 -31.99 -3.88
N MET A 248 13.25 -32.66 -4.69
CA MET A 248 13.01 -32.27 -6.08
C MET A 248 12.02 -31.10 -6.17
N THR A 249 10.96 -31.07 -5.36
CA THR A 249 9.99 -29.96 -5.38
C THR A 249 10.62 -28.65 -4.90
N ALA A 250 11.49 -28.70 -3.90
CA ALA A 250 12.31 -27.55 -3.49
C ALA A 250 13.27 -27.09 -4.59
N SER A 251 13.87 -28.03 -5.33
CA SER A 251 14.71 -27.72 -6.51
C SER A 251 13.90 -27.12 -7.66
N GLY A 252 12.65 -27.56 -7.85
CA GLY A 252 11.69 -26.99 -8.81
C GLY A 252 11.36 -25.54 -8.47
N LEU A 253 10.93 -25.27 -7.22
CA LEU A 253 10.69 -23.92 -6.72
C LEU A 253 11.90 -23.00 -6.93
N TRP A 254 13.08 -23.43 -6.51
CA TRP A 254 14.32 -22.66 -6.66
C TRP A 254 14.68 -22.39 -8.13
N THR A 255 14.54 -23.38 -9.02
CA THR A 255 14.83 -23.20 -10.46
C THR A 255 13.80 -22.32 -11.18
N TYR A 256 12.51 -22.40 -10.83
CA TYR A 256 11.50 -21.48 -11.33
C TYR A 256 11.83 -20.03 -10.99
N ARG A 257 12.21 -19.76 -9.73
CA ARG A 257 12.59 -18.41 -9.29
C ARG A 257 13.92 -17.92 -9.90
N LEU A 258 14.92 -18.79 -10.04
CA LEU A 258 16.16 -18.48 -10.77
C LEU A 258 15.94 -18.13 -12.25
N ALA A 259 14.91 -18.70 -12.89
CA ALA A 259 14.53 -18.37 -14.26
C ALA A 259 13.65 -17.11 -14.37
N GLY A 260 13.33 -16.45 -13.25
CA GLY A 260 12.57 -15.20 -13.21
C GLY A 260 11.05 -15.34 -13.29
N LEU A 261 10.49 -16.52 -13.01
CA LEU A 261 9.03 -16.67 -12.92
C LEU A 261 8.48 -15.89 -11.72
N PRO A 262 7.37 -15.15 -11.86
CA PRO A 262 6.71 -14.44 -10.75
C PRO A 262 6.21 -15.42 -9.69
N VAL A 263 5.96 -14.94 -8.46
CA VAL A 263 5.59 -15.83 -7.35
C VAL A 263 4.15 -16.34 -7.48
N GLU A 264 3.34 -15.61 -8.24
CA GLU A 264 1.97 -15.90 -8.66
C GLU A 264 1.89 -16.97 -9.76
N ASP A 265 3.02 -17.38 -10.37
CA ASP A 265 3.02 -18.39 -11.43
C ASP A 265 2.48 -19.74 -10.91
N ALA A 266 1.60 -20.39 -11.69
CA ALA A 266 0.91 -21.61 -11.29
C ALA A 266 1.85 -22.82 -11.03
N ASN A 267 3.10 -22.77 -11.50
CA ASN A 267 4.12 -23.75 -11.17
C ASN A 267 4.83 -23.42 -9.85
N VAL A 268 5.09 -22.13 -9.58
CA VAL A 268 5.63 -21.64 -8.31
C VAL A 268 4.63 -21.87 -7.16
N GLN A 269 3.38 -21.42 -7.31
CA GLN A 269 2.31 -21.69 -6.35
C GLN A 269 2.03 -23.18 -6.18
N GLY A 270 2.14 -23.98 -7.25
CA GLY A 270 2.03 -25.45 -7.18
C GLY A 270 3.12 -26.07 -6.31
N ALA A 271 4.39 -25.69 -6.51
CA ALA A 271 5.51 -26.18 -5.72
C ALA A 271 5.45 -25.70 -4.25
N LEU A 272 5.07 -24.43 -4.01
CA LEU A 272 4.83 -23.90 -2.65
C LEU A 272 3.70 -24.66 -1.94
N THR A 273 2.57 -24.91 -2.62
CA THR A 273 1.44 -25.68 -2.08
C THR A 273 1.86 -27.10 -1.71
N TRP A 274 2.61 -27.78 -2.59
CA TRP A 274 3.09 -29.13 -2.32
C TRP A 274 4.08 -29.14 -1.14
N LEU A 275 5.01 -28.18 -1.08
CA LEU A 275 6.00 -28.07 0.01
C LEU A 275 5.34 -27.71 1.35
N SER A 276 4.31 -26.87 1.36
CA SER A 276 3.53 -26.57 2.56
C SER A 276 2.77 -27.79 3.08
N ASN A 277 2.11 -28.53 2.18
CA ASN A 277 1.35 -29.74 2.54
C ASN A 277 2.24 -30.94 2.91
N ASN A 278 3.52 -30.92 2.55
CA ASN A 278 4.49 -32.00 2.82
C ASN A 278 5.74 -31.46 3.57
N TYR A 279 5.58 -30.42 4.39
CA TYR A 279 6.69 -29.78 5.10
C TYR A 279 7.27 -30.72 6.17
N VAL A 280 8.56 -31.05 6.06
CA VAL A 280 9.26 -31.90 7.04
C VAL A 280 10.67 -31.38 7.28
N TYR A 281 10.96 -31.00 8.53
CA TYR A 281 12.27 -30.50 8.96
C TYR A 281 13.00 -31.46 9.92
N ASP A 282 12.28 -32.28 10.70
CA ASP A 282 12.84 -32.89 11.91
C ASP A 282 13.67 -34.18 11.66
N THR A 283 13.10 -35.15 10.92
CA THR A 283 13.60 -36.53 10.92
C THR A 283 13.60 -37.20 9.55
N HIS A 284 12.49 -37.20 8.82
CA HIS A 284 12.27 -38.05 7.64
C HIS A 284 11.71 -37.26 6.43
N VAL A 285 12.57 -36.66 5.61
CA VAL A 285 12.09 -36.10 4.33
C VAL A 285 11.62 -37.26 3.44
N ASN A 286 10.42 -37.13 2.85
CA ASN A 286 10.11 -37.89 1.63
C ASN A 286 10.86 -37.27 0.43
N ALA A 287 12.19 -37.28 0.50
CA ALA A 287 13.09 -36.82 -0.55
C ALA A 287 13.47 -37.96 -1.52
N HIS A 288 12.72 -39.07 -1.47
CA HIS A 288 13.01 -40.37 -2.10
C HIS A 288 14.28 -41.09 -1.58
N PHE A 289 15.25 -40.34 -1.03
CA PHE A 289 16.49 -40.86 -0.42
C PHE A 289 16.91 -40.04 0.80
N GLU A 290 17.12 -40.71 1.95
CA GLU A 290 17.64 -40.11 3.20
C GLU A 290 18.95 -39.32 2.98
N GLN A 291 19.77 -39.80 2.03
CA GLN A 291 21.02 -39.20 1.53
C GLN A 291 20.92 -37.70 1.21
N SER A 292 19.72 -37.22 0.85
CA SER A 292 19.49 -35.87 0.33
C SER A 292 18.91 -34.87 1.34
N TYR A 293 18.86 -35.20 2.64
CA TYR A 293 18.33 -34.34 3.71
C TYR A 293 18.89 -32.90 3.70
N TYR A 294 20.21 -32.75 3.82
CA TYR A 294 20.85 -31.42 3.89
C TYR A 294 20.67 -30.61 2.59
N TYR A 295 20.73 -31.29 1.44
CA TYR A 295 20.47 -30.71 0.13
C TYR A 295 19.02 -30.21 -0.03
N TYR A 296 18.04 -30.95 0.48
CA TYR A 296 16.65 -30.51 0.52
C TYR A 296 16.48 -29.23 1.34
N LEU A 297 17.04 -29.17 2.55
CA LEU A 297 16.96 -27.97 3.40
C LEU A 297 17.56 -26.76 2.69
N TRP A 298 18.69 -26.92 2.00
CA TRP A 298 19.34 -25.85 1.24
C TRP A 298 18.51 -25.37 0.04
N ALA A 299 17.98 -26.30 -0.76
CA ALA A 299 17.10 -25.97 -1.89
C ALA A 299 15.79 -25.31 -1.41
N ALA A 300 15.23 -25.76 -0.28
CA ALA A 300 14.01 -25.22 0.30
C ALA A 300 14.25 -23.82 0.88
N ALA A 301 15.31 -23.62 1.67
CA ALA A 301 15.68 -22.33 2.23
C ALA A 301 15.92 -21.29 1.12
N LYS A 302 16.70 -21.62 0.08
CA LYS A 302 16.89 -20.75 -1.09
C LYS A 302 15.56 -20.46 -1.81
N GLY A 303 14.73 -21.48 -2.02
CA GLY A 303 13.43 -21.35 -2.70
C GLY A 303 12.43 -20.49 -1.93
N PHE A 304 12.39 -20.59 -0.59
CA PHE A 304 11.54 -19.79 0.28
C PHE A 304 12.06 -18.36 0.43
N GLU A 305 13.37 -18.17 0.65
CA GLU A 305 14.07 -16.87 0.73
C GLU A 305 13.71 -15.98 -0.46
N VAL A 306 13.71 -16.51 -1.69
CA VAL A 306 13.38 -15.74 -2.90
C VAL A 306 11.89 -15.78 -3.29
N SER A 307 11.00 -16.34 -2.48
CA SER A 307 9.54 -16.41 -2.74
C SER A 307 8.71 -15.71 -1.66
N ALA A 308 9.31 -14.76 -0.94
CA ALA A 308 8.64 -13.96 0.08
C ALA A 308 7.48 -13.12 -0.50
N GLN A 309 6.42 -12.98 0.32
CA GLN A 309 5.27 -12.08 0.19
C GLN A 309 4.64 -11.94 -1.23
N SER A 310 3.44 -12.52 -1.39
CA SER A 310 2.56 -12.28 -2.55
C SER A 310 1.17 -11.85 -2.06
N ALA A 311 0.52 -10.96 -2.80
CA ALA A 311 -0.82 -10.48 -2.46
C ALA A 311 -1.88 -11.55 -2.80
N GLY A 312 -2.21 -12.39 -1.81
CA GLY A 312 -3.26 -13.42 -1.92
C GLY A 312 -2.80 -14.81 -2.38
N GLY A 313 -1.49 -15.05 -2.50
CA GLY A 313 -0.91 -16.39 -2.69
C GLY A 313 -0.40 -17.02 -1.39
N LEU A 314 0.12 -18.26 -1.44
CA LEU A 314 0.86 -18.82 -0.31
C LEU A 314 2.17 -18.04 -0.12
N ASN A 315 2.33 -17.44 1.05
CA ASN A 315 3.53 -16.68 1.42
C ASN A 315 4.60 -17.65 1.96
N ALA A 316 5.83 -17.58 1.45
CA ALA A 316 6.92 -18.44 1.91
C ALA A 316 7.19 -18.35 3.43
N SER A 317 6.89 -17.21 4.09
CA SER A 317 6.99 -17.06 5.55
C SER A 317 5.87 -17.73 6.36
N THR A 318 4.86 -18.29 5.69
CA THR A 318 3.78 -19.10 6.31
C THR A 318 3.99 -20.61 6.16
N ILE A 319 5.11 -21.02 5.55
CA ILE A 319 5.54 -22.42 5.48
C ILE A 319 6.44 -22.70 6.70
N GLY A 320 6.22 -23.85 7.36
CA GLY A 320 6.90 -24.18 8.61
C GLY A 320 6.23 -23.54 9.83
N GLY A 321 7.02 -23.18 10.84
CA GLY A 321 6.51 -22.69 12.12
C GLY A 321 5.85 -23.79 12.97
N VAL A 322 6.27 -25.04 12.76
CA VAL A 322 5.74 -26.22 13.47
C VAL A 322 6.28 -26.29 14.90
N ARG A 323 7.44 -25.69 15.17
CA ARG A 323 8.03 -25.65 16.50
C ARG A 323 7.43 -24.57 17.39
N ASP A 324 7.39 -24.87 18.69
CA ASP A 324 7.06 -23.90 19.72
C ASP A 324 8.37 -23.27 20.25
N THR A 325 8.74 -22.13 19.67
CA THR A 325 9.98 -21.39 19.93
C THR A 325 10.13 -21.05 21.42
N ALA A 326 9.05 -20.62 22.07
CA ALA A 326 8.99 -20.38 23.51
C ALA A 326 9.21 -21.65 24.34
N ALA A 327 8.64 -22.80 23.94
CA ALA A 327 8.84 -24.07 24.64
C ALA A 327 10.24 -24.67 24.44
N ASP A 328 10.90 -24.36 23.32
CA ASP A 328 12.31 -24.65 23.05
C ASP A 328 13.29 -23.73 23.83
N GLY A 329 12.77 -22.66 24.44
CA GLY A 329 13.53 -21.71 25.27
C GLY A 329 13.98 -20.42 24.57
N TYR A 330 13.38 -20.09 23.41
CA TYR A 330 13.68 -18.92 22.59
C TYR A 330 12.37 -18.19 22.21
N PRO A 331 11.63 -17.63 23.18
CA PRO A 331 10.35 -16.95 22.92
C PRO A 331 10.47 -15.74 22.00
N GLU A 332 11.67 -15.18 21.85
CA GLU A 332 11.97 -14.05 20.97
C GLU A 332 11.97 -14.39 19.47
N GLU A 333 11.97 -15.68 19.11
CA GLU A 333 11.97 -16.12 17.71
C GLU A 333 10.54 -16.40 17.20
N PRO A 334 10.12 -15.79 16.08
CA PRO A 334 8.85 -16.13 15.44
C PRO A 334 8.85 -17.53 14.83
N ARG A 335 7.69 -18.19 14.85
CA ARG A 335 7.51 -19.55 14.32
C ARG A 335 7.50 -19.54 12.79
N ASN A 336 8.58 -20.02 12.17
CA ASN A 336 8.76 -19.97 10.71
C ASN A 336 9.72 -21.10 10.25
N TRP A 337 9.79 -21.41 8.94
CA TRP A 337 10.66 -22.48 8.41
C TRP A 337 12.14 -22.32 8.77
N TYR A 338 12.62 -21.08 8.91
CA TYR A 338 14.04 -20.83 9.19
C TYR A 338 14.39 -21.32 10.61
N TYR A 339 13.52 -21.07 11.59
CA TYR A 339 13.70 -21.58 12.95
C TYR A 339 13.63 -23.10 12.98
N ASP A 340 12.60 -23.69 12.33
CA ASP A 340 12.43 -25.14 12.22
C ASP A 340 13.69 -25.81 11.63
N PHE A 341 14.27 -25.24 10.56
CA PHE A 341 15.48 -25.72 9.90
C PHE A 341 16.75 -25.54 10.76
N ALA A 342 16.98 -24.35 11.32
CA ALA A 342 18.10 -24.11 12.23
C ALA A 342 18.05 -25.03 13.43
N TRP A 343 16.88 -25.17 14.07
CA TRP A 343 16.72 -26.02 15.24
C TRP A 343 17.10 -27.47 14.93
N ALA A 344 16.63 -28.03 13.82
CA ALA A 344 16.97 -29.39 13.42
C ALA A 344 18.48 -29.55 13.14
N LEU A 345 19.09 -28.63 12.40
CA LEU A 345 20.53 -28.65 12.13
C LEU A 345 21.38 -28.54 13.41
N LEU A 346 20.93 -27.76 14.41
CA LEU A 346 21.58 -27.65 15.71
C LEU A 346 21.55 -28.96 16.54
N GLN A 347 20.72 -29.95 16.19
CA GLN A 347 20.73 -31.28 16.83
C GLN A 347 21.67 -32.28 16.15
N TYR A 348 22.14 -32.00 14.93
CA TYR A 348 22.93 -32.92 14.10
C TYR A 348 24.35 -32.41 13.79
N GLN A 349 24.82 -31.38 14.50
CA GLN A 349 26.22 -30.97 14.43
C GLN A 349 27.08 -31.85 15.32
N GLU A 350 28.12 -32.45 14.74
CA GLU A 350 29.08 -33.30 15.44
C GLU A 350 30.15 -32.50 16.20
N GLY A 351 30.83 -33.16 17.13
CA GLY A 351 31.70 -32.51 18.13
C GLY A 351 32.97 -31.82 17.58
N ASP A 352 33.34 -32.04 16.33
CA ASP A 352 34.41 -31.35 15.60
C ASP A 352 33.89 -30.26 14.62
N GLY A 353 32.56 -30.09 14.53
CA GLY A 353 31.87 -29.03 13.80
C GLY A 353 31.18 -29.46 12.50
N HIS A 354 31.36 -30.68 12.02
CA HIS A 354 30.73 -31.15 10.78
C HIS A 354 29.24 -31.52 10.95
N TRP A 355 28.55 -31.74 9.82
CA TRP A 355 27.23 -32.35 9.79
C TRP A 355 27.24 -33.65 9.00
N GLU A 356 26.84 -34.74 9.64
CA GLU A 356 26.58 -36.04 9.02
C GLU A 356 25.24 -36.59 9.55
N ARG A 357 24.61 -37.45 8.76
CA ARG A 357 23.45 -38.29 9.12
C ARG A 357 23.63 -39.63 8.44
N VAL A 358 23.01 -40.68 8.96
CA VAL A 358 23.07 -42.03 8.35
C VAL A 358 22.69 -41.94 6.87
N GLY A 359 23.61 -42.38 6.00
CA GLY A 359 23.44 -42.36 4.56
C GLY A 359 23.78 -41.03 3.85
N SER A 360 24.35 -40.02 4.52
CA SER A 360 24.77 -38.77 3.84
C SER A 360 25.76 -39.04 2.69
N TRP A 361 25.65 -38.27 1.58
CA TRP A 361 26.49 -38.46 0.38
C TRP A 361 27.99 -38.29 0.67
N THR A 362 28.38 -37.14 1.21
CA THR A 362 29.73 -36.85 1.74
C THR A 362 29.63 -35.88 2.91
N ILE A 363 30.59 -35.92 3.83
CA ILE A 363 30.60 -35.05 5.01
C ILE A 363 30.86 -33.60 4.59
N GLY A 364 31.78 -33.37 3.66
CA GLY A 364 32.10 -32.05 3.12
C GLY A 364 30.92 -31.38 2.42
N SER A 365 30.11 -32.11 1.64
CA SER A 365 28.91 -31.51 1.02
C SER A 365 27.78 -31.29 2.03
N SER A 366 27.59 -32.23 2.97
CA SER A 366 26.55 -32.13 4.01
C SER A 366 26.78 -30.94 4.94
N THR A 367 28.05 -30.75 5.36
CA THR A 367 28.50 -29.59 6.12
C THR A 367 28.29 -28.28 5.35
N ALA A 368 28.52 -28.27 4.03
CA ALA A 368 28.34 -27.06 3.22
C ALA A 368 26.87 -26.64 3.16
N PHE A 369 25.97 -27.59 2.86
CA PHE A 369 24.53 -27.32 2.84
C PHE A 369 24.02 -26.91 4.22
N ALA A 370 24.49 -27.53 5.30
CA ALA A 370 24.11 -27.14 6.66
C ALA A 370 24.52 -25.69 6.99
N ILE A 371 25.76 -25.28 6.71
CA ILE A 371 26.20 -23.89 6.91
C ILE A 371 25.37 -22.94 6.02
N LEU A 372 25.21 -23.24 4.73
CA LEU A 372 24.48 -22.37 3.80
C LEU A 372 22.96 -22.27 4.09
N VAL A 373 22.41 -23.18 4.90
CA VAL A 373 21.05 -23.08 5.50
C VAL A 373 21.08 -22.29 6.80
N LEU A 374 22.12 -22.42 7.63
CA LEU A 374 22.25 -21.65 8.87
C LEU A 374 22.52 -20.16 8.60
N GLU A 375 23.31 -19.81 7.58
CA GLU A 375 23.38 -18.42 7.04
C GLU A 375 22.03 -17.89 6.53
N ARG A 376 21.06 -18.82 6.30
CA ARG A 376 19.66 -18.60 5.90
C ARG A 376 18.66 -18.74 7.05
N SER A 377 19.16 -18.89 8.27
CA SER A 377 18.37 -19.15 9.48
C SER A 377 18.96 -18.46 10.73
N LEU A 378 19.76 -17.41 10.53
CA LEU A 378 20.18 -16.51 11.59
C LEU A 378 18.97 -15.67 12.03
N GLY A 379 18.80 -15.51 13.35
CA GLY A 379 17.72 -14.71 13.95
C GLY A 379 17.90 -13.20 13.72
N GLY A 380 16.96 -12.39 14.18
CA GLY A 380 16.94 -10.94 13.95
C GLY A 380 15.99 -10.48 12.85
N ALA A 381 15.14 -11.37 12.32
CA ALA A 381 13.97 -11.01 11.52
C ALA A 381 12.80 -10.56 12.41
N CYS A 382 13.05 -9.68 13.38
CA CYS A 382 11.98 -8.90 13.99
C CYS A 382 11.59 -7.80 13.00
N VAL A 383 10.28 -7.59 12.80
CA VAL A 383 9.78 -6.51 11.95
C VAL A 383 9.45 -5.35 12.86
N ASP A 384 10.43 -4.48 13.02
CA ASP A 384 10.28 -3.08 13.39
C ASP A 384 9.72 -2.36 12.14
N VAL A 385 8.48 -1.85 12.22
CA VAL A 385 7.71 -1.36 11.06
C VAL A 385 7.88 0.14 10.86
N ASP A 386 7.95 0.89 11.96
CA ASP A 386 7.96 2.36 12.00
C ASP A 386 9.34 2.95 12.36
N LEU A 387 10.29 2.10 12.76
CA LEU A 387 11.69 2.38 13.07
C LEU A 387 11.91 3.06 14.44
N ASP A 388 11.07 2.76 15.44
CA ASP A 388 11.21 3.22 16.82
C ASP A 388 12.34 2.49 17.60
N GLY A 389 12.66 1.24 17.21
CA GLY A 389 13.69 0.38 17.82
C GLY A 389 13.17 -0.78 18.68
N THR A 390 11.86 -0.87 18.85
CA THR A 390 11.08 -1.98 19.40
C THR A 390 10.73 -2.96 18.26
N CYS A 391 10.28 -4.17 18.60
CA CYS A 391 9.93 -5.19 17.63
C CYS A 391 8.43 -5.48 17.70
N GLY A 392 7.72 -5.54 16.57
CA GLY A 392 6.25 -5.67 16.41
C GLY A 392 5.51 -6.84 17.10
N GLY A 393 6.14 -7.56 18.03
CA GLY A 393 5.52 -8.52 18.95
C GLY A 393 5.71 -8.21 20.45
N GLU A 394 6.53 -7.21 20.79
CA GLU A 394 6.65 -6.59 22.13
C GLU A 394 6.30 -5.09 22.10
N ASP A 395 5.83 -4.61 20.95
CA ASP A 395 5.54 -3.22 20.62
C ASP A 395 4.03 -2.92 20.75
N ASN A 396 3.67 -1.83 21.44
CA ASN A 396 2.30 -1.40 21.66
C ASN A 396 1.77 -0.38 20.63
N CYS A 397 2.59 0.09 19.68
CA CYS A 397 2.15 0.85 18.50
C CYS A 397 2.82 0.38 17.19
N PRO A 398 2.57 -0.85 16.68
CA PRO A 398 3.30 -1.45 15.53
C PRO A 398 3.23 -0.77 14.14
N GLU A 399 2.76 0.47 14.04
CA GLU A 399 2.76 1.31 12.85
C GLU A 399 3.06 2.81 13.17
N ALA A 400 3.37 3.18 14.43
CA ALA A 400 3.44 4.57 14.89
C ALA A 400 4.46 4.80 16.06
N ALA A 401 5.70 5.06 15.68
CA ALA A 401 6.90 5.00 16.52
C ALA A 401 6.84 5.71 17.90
N ASN A 402 6.95 4.92 18.97
CA ASN A 402 6.97 5.38 20.37
C ASN A 402 8.08 4.69 21.23
N PRO A 403 9.37 5.10 21.10
CA PRO A 403 10.53 4.37 21.65
C PRO A 403 10.62 4.19 23.17
N ASP A 404 9.72 4.81 23.95
CA ASP A 404 9.56 4.62 25.39
C ASP A 404 8.33 3.77 25.78
N GLN A 405 7.55 3.32 24.79
CA GLN A 405 6.47 2.33 24.89
C GLN A 405 5.47 2.69 26.01
N GLY A 406 5.00 3.94 25.97
CA GLY A 406 4.12 4.53 26.97
C GLY A 406 2.71 3.95 26.89
N ASP A 407 2.29 3.23 27.93
CA ASP A 407 0.91 2.81 28.18
C ASP A 407 0.46 3.48 29.51
N PRO A 408 -0.24 4.62 29.48
CA PRO A 408 -0.53 5.41 30.68
C PRO A 408 -1.63 4.84 31.57
N ASP A 409 -2.53 4.02 31.04
CA ASP A 409 -3.75 3.56 31.72
C ASP A 409 -3.90 2.03 31.83
N GLY A 410 -3.13 1.27 31.03
CA GLY A 410 -2.93 -0.18 31.16
C GLY A 410 -3.78 -1.03 30.21
N ASP A 411 -4.19 -0.51 29.06
CA ASP A 411 -5.09 -1.21 28.12
C ASP A 411 -4.37 -2.11 27.10
N GLY A 412 -3.10 -1.82 26.79
CA GLY A 412 -2.25 -2.57 25.86
C GLY A 412 -1.89 -1.87 24.56
N LEU A 413 -2.42 -0.67 24.28
CA LEU A 413 -1.95 0.24 23.22
C LEU A 413 -0.93 1.25 23.75
N GLY A 414 -0.29 2.00 22.85
CA GLY A 414 0.64 3.06 23.21
C GLY A 414 0.08 4.48 22.99
N ASP A 415 0.56 5.43 23.80
CA ASP A 415 0.08 6.82 23.85
C ASP A 415 0.24 7.65 22.56
N VAL A 416 0.92 7.09 21.55
CA VAL A 416 1.12 7.67 20.22
C VAL A 416 0.10 7.13 19.19
N CYS A 417 -0.45 5.93 19.39
CA CYS A 417 -1.43 5.30 18.50
C CYS A 417 -2.84 5.15 19.11
N ASP A 418 -2.97 5.34 20.42
CA ASP A 418 -4.24 5.31 21.14
C ASP A 418 -5.06 6.61 20.93
N ASN A 419 -6.35 6.45 20.57
CA ASN A 419 -7.31 7.55 20.44
C ASN A 419 -7.93 8.03 21.77
N CYS A 420 -7.65 7.37 22.91
CA CYS A 420 -7.95 7.84 24.26
C CYS A 420 -6.81 7.60 25.30
N PRO A 421 -5.61 8.23 25.19
CA PRO A 421 -4.39 7.96 26.01
C PRO A 421 -4.42 8.06 27.55
N LEU A 422 -5.60 8.15 28.17
CA LEU A 422 -5.85 8.23 29.60
C LEU A 422 -7.18 7.52 30.02
N VAL A 423 -7.88 6.83 29.11
CA VAL A 423 -9.17 6.16 29.34
C VAL A 423 -9.23 4.81 28.58
N PRO A 424 -8.98 3.65 29.25
CA PRO A 424 -8.76 2.36 28.59
C PRO A 424 -9.84 1.94 27.58
N ASN A 425 -9.48 1.79 26.31
CA ASN A 425 -10.41 1.48 25.21
C ASN A 425 -9.76 0.70 24.04
N ALA A 426 -9.12 -0.45 24.31
CA ALA A 426 -8.43 -1.30 23.33
C ALA A 426 -9.26 -1.87 22.15
N GLY A 427 -10.53 -1.46 22.01
CA GLY A 427 -11.33 -1.62 20.78
C GLY A 427 -11.21 -0.45 19.80
N GLN A 428 -10.71 0.70 20.26
CA GLN A 428 -10.48 1.96 19.53
C GLN A 428 -11.72 2.48 18.79
N GLU A 429 -12.90 2.26 19.36
CA GLU A 429 -14.15 2.77 18.81
C GLU A 429 -14.15 4.31 18.73
N ASP A 430 -14.32 4.83 17.51
CA ASP A 430 -14.51 6.24 17.15
C ASP A 430 -15.68 6.27 16.14
N ALA A 431 -16.83 6.79 16.58
CA ALA A 431 -18.09 6.70 15.83
C ALA A 431 -18.37 7.87 14.88
N ASP A 432 -17.67 9.00 15.00
CA ASP A 432 -17.81 10.16 14.10
C ASP A 432 -16.53 10.51 13.29
N GLY A 433 -15.40 9.86 13.59
CA GLY A 433 -14.18 9.83 12.78
C GLY A 433 -13.25 11.01 13.01
N ASP A 434 -13.32 11.64 14.19
CA ASP A 434 -12.56 12.86 14.52
C ASP A 434 -11.14 12.58 15.06
N GLY A 435 -10.84 11.32 15.40
CA GLY A 435 -9.55 10.88 15.95
C GLY A 435 -9.49 10.87 17.48
N VAL A 436 -10.58 11.17 18.17
CA VAL A 436 -10.77 10.98 19.62
C VAL A 436 -11.78 9.85 19.84
N GLY A 437 -11.45 8.85 20.63
CA GLY A 437 -12.33 7.70 20.82
C GLY A 437 -13.65 8.01 21.56
N ASP A 438 -14.68 7.20 21.29
CA ASP A 438 -16.00 7.20 21.95
C ASP A 438 -15.90 7.16 23.49
N ALA A 439 -14.79 6.64 24.02
CA ALA A 439 -14.52 6.53 25.45
C ALA A 439 -14.10 7.85 26.12
N CYS A 440 -13.63 8.84 25.35
CA CYS A 440 -13.10 10.10 25.87
C CYS A 440 -13.62 11.38 25.16
N GLY A 441 -14.37 11.27 24.06
CA GLY A 441 -15.04 12.39 23.39
C GLY A 441 -16.20 13.00 24.22
N GLU A 442 -15.91 14.03 25.03
CA GLU A 442 -16.90 14.70 25.91
C GLU A 442 -17.24 16.15 25.44
N PRO A 443 -18.53 16.53 25.35
CA PRO A 443 -19.01 17.54 24.38
C PRO A 443 -18.83 19.02 24.77
N CYS A 444 -18.05 19.34 25.81
CA CYS A 444 -17.85 20.72 26.30
C CYS A 444 -16.51 21.36 25.92
N PHE A 445 -15.56 20.57 25.40
CA PHE A 445 -14.21 21.03 25.05
C PHE A 445 -13.89 20.65 23.61
N ASN A 446 -13.05 21.44 22.95
CA ASN A 446 -12.48 21.04 21.66
C ASN A 446 -11.26 20.12 21.87
N ASN A 447 -10.70 19.61 20.76
CA ASN A 447 -9.52 18.74 20.67
C ASN A 447 -8.19 19.42 21.12
N ARG A 448 -8.26 20.47 21.94
CA ARG A 448 -7.16 21.17 22.61
C ARG A 448 -7.43 21.44 24.10
N GLY A 449 -8.58 20.99 24.62
CA GLY A 449 -9.05 21.33 25.96
C GLY A 449 -9.56 22.78 26.12
N GLU A 450 -9.78 23.51 25.01
CA GLU A 450 -10.36 24.85 25.05
C GLU A 450 -11.89 24.75 25.18
N PRO A 451 -12.56 25.53 26.05
CA PRO A 451 -14.02 25.51 26.14
C PRO A 451 -14.65 25.96 24.82
N ILE A 452 -15.60 25.17 24.31
CA ILE A 452 -16.46 25.60 23.21
C ILE A 452 -17.33 26.76 23.71
N ALA A 453 -17.53 27.79 22.87
CA ALA A 453 -18.20 29.01 23.30
C ALA A 453 -19.66 28.74 23.72
N PRO A 454 -20.13 29.27 24.87
CA PRO A 454 -21.45 28.92 25.40
C PRO A 454 -22.56 29.41 24.49
N MET A 455 -23.41 28.49 24.03
CA MET A 455 -24.56 28.82 23.19
C MET A 455 -25.77 29.19 24.05
N ALA A 456 -26.69 29.95 23.46
CA ALA A 456 -28.00 30.21 24.06
C ALA A 456 -28.84 28.93 24.06
N CYS A 457 -29.55 28.67 25.16
CA CYS A 457 -30.31 27.45 25.40
C CYS A 457 -31.72 27.76 25.94
N PRO A 458 -32.71 26.89 25.68
CA PRO A 458 -34.02 27.00 26.28
C PRO A 458 -33.99 26.47 27.72
N THR A 459 -34.42 27.29 28.69
CA THR A 459 -34.45 26.92 30.13
C THR A 459 -35.61 25.97 30.48
N GLY A 460 -36.62 25.90 29.62
CA GLY A 460 -37.88 25.21 29.88
C GLY A 460 -38.92 26.03 30.64
N ARG A 461 -38.61 27.28 31.02
CA ARG A 461 -39.59 28.24 31.57
C ARG A 461 -40.33 29.00 30.45
N PRO A 462 -41.53 29.53 30.72
CA PRO A 462 -42.21 30.47 29.84
C PRO A 462 -41.60 31.87 29.96
N GLY A 463 -42.29 32.86 29.40
CA GLY A 463 -41.94 34.28 29.48
C GLY A 463 -40.53 34.67 29.09
N ILE A 464 -40.04 35.73 29.71
CA ILE A 464 -38.70 36.27 29.48
C ILE A 464 -37.61 35.32 30.02
N CYS A 465 -37.94 34.49 31.01
CA CYS A 465 -37.06 33.45 31.55
C CYS A 465 -36.78 32.28 30.58
N ARG A 466 -37.43 32.24 29.41
CA ARG A 466 -37.30 31.12 28.44
C ARG A 466 -35.87 30.92 27.93
N LEU A 467 -35.07 31.99 27.86
CA LEU A 467 -33.69 31.95 27.39
C LEU A 467 -32.69 31.93 28.54
N GLY A 468 -31.59 31.23 28.29
CA GLY A 468 -30.43 31.13 29.16
C GLY A 468 -29.17 30.86 28.36
N HIS A 469 -28.03 30.80 29.05
CA HIS A 469 -26.76 30.39 28.48
C HIS A 469 -26.30 29.05 29.05
N GLN A 470 -25.57 28.29 28.24
CA GLN A 470 -24.94 27.05 28.69
C GLN A 470 -23.73 27.32 29.58
N VAL A 471 -23.56 26.55 30.65
CA VAL A 471 -22.34 26.51 31.48
C VAL A 471 -21.88 25.07 31.66
N CYS A 472 -20.57 24.81 31.60
CA CYS A 472 -20.01 23.49 31.81
C CYS A 472 -19.99 23.14 33.31
N VAL A 473 -20.62 22.02 33.67
CA VAL A 473 -20.64 21.47 35.03
C VAL A 473 -20.37 19.97 34.96
N ASN A 474 -19.24 19.53 35.53
CA ASN A 474 -18.80 18.13 35.53
C ASN A 474 -18.74 17.47 34.14
N GLY A 475 -18.28 18.20 33.12
CA GLY A 475 -18.15 17.71 31.73
C GLY A 475 -19.36 17.96 30.83
N PHE A 476 -20.52 18.33 31.38
CA PHE A 476 -21.75 18.50 30.63
C PHE A 476 -22.26 19.95 30.64
N TYR A 477 -22.92 20.37 29.55
CA TYR A 477 -23.59 21.65 29.48
C TYR A 477 -24.90 21.65 30.29
N VAL A 478 -24.99 22.55 31.26
CA VAL A 478 -26.20 22.87 32.01
C VAL A 478 -26.71 24.23 31.54
N CYS A 479 -28.00 24.34 31.23
CA CYS A 479 -28.61 25.63 30.88
C CYS A 479 -28.93 26.42 32.16
N VAL A 480 -28.51 27.69 32.22
CA VAL A 480 -28.78 28.61 33.32
C VAL A 480 -29.52 29.84 32.79
N GLU A 481 -30.60 30.23 33.46
CA GLU A 481 -31.48 31.33 33.04
C GLU A 481 -30.80 32.71 33.04
N ASP A 482 -31.00 33.47 31.96
CA ASP A 482 -30.48 34.84 31.83
C ASP A 482 -31.29 35.85 32.65
N VAL A 483 -32.57 35.55 32.85
CA VAL A 483 -33.52 36.32 33.67
C VAL A 483 -34.18 35.37 34.67
N ALA A 484 -34.32 35.83 35.92
CA ALA A 484 -35.02 35.11 36.98
C ALA A 484 -36.37 35.79 37.29
N PRO A 485 -37.41 35.03 37.70
CA PRO A 485 -38.75 35.51 38.03
C PRO A 485 -38.81 36.81 38.86
N GLY A 486 -39.64 37.75 38.39
CA GLY A 486 -39.88 39.06 39.00
C GLY A 486 -41.20 39.20 39.77
N GLU A 487 -41.80 40.39 39.68
CA GLU A 487 -43.21 40.68 39.99
C GLU A 487 -43.81 41.32 38.73
N GLU A 488 -45.02 40.91 38.32
CA GLU A 488 -45.69 41.38 37.10
C GLU A 488 -45.82 42.91 36.99
N VAL A 489 -45.56 43.44 35.79
CA VAL A 489 -45.77 44.84 35.40
C VAL A 489 -46.50 44.86 34.07
N CYS A 490 -47.54 45.70 33.89
CA CYS A 490 -48.27 45.67 32.61
C CYS A 490 -47.43 46.22 31.43
N ASN A 491 -46.79 45.32 30.70
CA ASN A 491 -45.86 45.53 29.60
C ASN A 491 -46.10 44.57 28.41
N ALA A 492 -47.03 43.61 28.55
CA ALA A 492 -47.32 42.49 27.65
C ALA A 492 -46.22 41.41 27.52
N GLU A 493 -45.36 41.31 28.53
CA GLU A 493 -44.41 40.22 28.75
C GLU A 493 -44.87 39.36 29.97
N ASP A 494 -44.14 38.29 30.26
CA ASP A 494 -44.40 37.33 31.36
C ASP A 494 -43.14 37.41 32.23
N ASP A 495 -43.20 38.29 33.25
CA ASP A 495 -42.10 38.78 34.10
C ASP A 495 -41.84 37.82 35.28
N ASP A 496 -42.90 37.23 35.85
CA ASP A 496 -42.80 36.24 36.93
C ASP A 496 -42.60 34.79 36.41
N CYS A 497 -42.81 34.57 35.11
CA CYS A 497 -42.54 33.32 34.41
C CYS A 497 -43.39 32.13 34.88
N ASP A 498 -44.64 32.36 35.34
CA ASP A 498 -45.64 31.31 35.57
C ASP A 498 -46.34 30.83 34.28
N GLY A 499 -46.32 31.64 33.21
CA GLY A 499 -46.93 31.34 31.91
C GLY A 499 -48.23 32.09 31.61
N THR A 500 -48.61 33.04 32.44
CA THR A 500 -49.62 34.08 32.14
C THR A 500 -48.94 35.44 31.80
N VAL A 501 -49.70 36.49 31.49
CA VAL A 501 -49.19 37.77 30.93
C VAL A 501 -50.04 38.94 31.42
N ASP A 502 -49.46 39.83 32.24
CA ASP A 502 -50.12 40.94 32.96
C ASP A 502 -51.38 40.52 33.75
N GLU A 503 -51.47 39.28 34.25
CA GLU A 503 -52.65 38.84 34.98
C GLU A 503 -52.80 39.57 36.33
N HIS A 504 -54.05 39.71 36.79
CA HIS A 504 -54.44 40.66 37.85
C HIS A 504 -54.24 42.17 37.55
N LEU A 505 -53.61 42.57 36.43
CA LEU A 505 -53.39 43.99 36.07
C LEU A 505 -54.37 44.54 34.99
N ARG A 506 -55.10 43.68 34.28
CA ARG A 506 -55.99 44.03 33.15
C ARG A 506 -57.42 44.43 33.56
N ASN A 507 -58.09 45.26 32.74
CA ASN A 507 -59.47 45.73 32.95
C ASN A 507 -60.54 44.76 32.39
N ALA A 508 -61.82 45.14 32.50
CA ALA A 508 -62.96 44.31 32.09
C ALA A 508 -63.08 44.03 30.58
N CYS A 509 -62.45 44.84 29.71
CA CYS A 509 -62.34 44.58 28.27
C CYS A 509 -60.95 44.00 27.90
N GLY A 510 -60.12 43.61 28.88
CA GLY A 510 -58.84 42.92 28.69
C GLY A 510 -57.60 43.82 28.59
N PHE A 511 -57.73 45.14 28.71
CA PHE A 511 -56.66 46.12 28.49
C PHE A 511 -56.20 46.85 29.77
N CYS A 512 -54.98 47.40 29.78
CA CYS A 512 -54.44 48.19 30.89
C CYS A 512 -54.73 49.71 30.76
N ALA A 513 -56.01 50.09 30.65
CA ALA A 513 -56.43 51.50 30.53
C ALA A 513 -57.86 51.77 31.06
N VAL A 514 -58.33 53.02 30.91
CA VAL A 514 -59.72 53.45 31.16
C VAL A 514 -60.43 53.61 29.79
N LEU A 515 -61.72 53.26 29.72
CA LEU A 515 -62.50 53.17 28.47
C LEU A 515 -62.74 54.53 27.78
N ALA A 516 -63.09 54.45 26.49
CA ALA A 516 -63.16 55.59 25.57
C ALA A 516 -64.61 56.10 25.35
N VAL A 517 -64.89 56.62 24.15
CA VAL A 517 -66.19 57.10 23.66
C VAL A 517 -66.32 56.58 22.23
N GLU A 518 -67.54 56.22 21.82
CA GLU A 518 -67.83 55.64 20.50
C GLU A 518 -67.34 56.45 19.30
N LEU A 519 -67.09 55.71 18.22
CA LEU A 519 -66.68 56.17 16.89
C LEU A 519 -67.42 55.35 15.82
N CYS A 520 -67.61 55.93 14.63
CA CYS A 520 -68.05 55.21 13.43
C CYS A 520 -66.85 54.49 12.80
N ASP A 521 -66.51 53.32 13.33
CA ASP A 521 -65.46 52.43 12.80
C ASP A 521 -65.82 50.93 12.87
N GLY A 522 -67.00 50.57 13.39
CA GLY A 522 -67.51 49.20 13.42
C GLY A 522 -67.10 48.37 14.64
N ASP A 523 -66.44 48.97 15.64
CA ASP A 523 -66.12 48.36 16.94
C ASP A 523 -67.03 48.93 18.08
N ASP A 524 -67.02 48.26 19.24
CA ASP A 524 -67.77 48.62 20.48
C ASP A 524 -66.79 49.30 21.46
N ASN A 525 -66.60 50.63 21.32
CA ASN A 525 -65.43 51.34 21.84
C ASN A 525 -65.57 51.79 23.32
N ASP A 526 -66.78 51.81 23.88
CA ASP A 526 -67.07 51.96 25.32
C ASP A 526 -67.47 50.64 26.02
N CYS A 527 -67.51 49.53 25.26
CA CYS A 527 -67.83 48.17 25.68
C CYS A 527 -69.27 47.97 26.22
N ASN A 528 -70.27 48.74 25.77
CA ASN A 528 -71.65 48.58 26.28
C ASN A 528 -72.45 47.42 25.64
N GLY A 529 -71.96 46.80 24.58
CA GLY A 529 -72.61 45.69 23.88
C GLY A 529 -73.46 46.11 22.68
N GLN A 530 -73.14 47.26 22.09
CA GLN A 530 -73.71 47.81 20.87
C GLN A 530 -72.56 48.30 19.96
N THR A 531 -72.85 48.88 18.80
CA THR A 531 -71.83 49.20 17.79
C THR A 531 -72.33 50.36 16.92
N ASP A 532 -71.50 51.38 16.73
CA ASP A 532 -71.82 52.63 16.01
C ASP A 532 -73.13 53.35 16.48
N GLU A 533 -73.55 53.27 17.76
CA GLU A 533 -74.82 53.87 18.23
C GLU A 533 -74.75 55.29 18.82
N GLY A 534 -74.77 56.28 17.91
CA GLY A 534 -74.91 57.70 18.27
C GLY A 534 -73.95 58.63 17.53
N GLU A 535 -73.24 58.10 16.53
CA GLU A 535 -71.93 58.59 16.14
C GLU A 535 -71.78 60.04 15.68
N PRO A 536 -70.66 60.69 16.06
CA PRO A 536 -70.30 62.03 15.62
C PRO A 536 -69.66 62.02 14.21
N CYS A 537 -70.34 61.48 13.20
CA CYS A 537 -69.92 61.69 11.81
C CYS A 537 -69.88 63.21 11.47
N PRO A 538 -68.96 63.65 10.58
CA PRO A 538 -68.89 65.03 10.13
C PRO A 538 -70.23 65.58 9.60
N PRO A 539 -70.56 66.88 9.83
CA PRO A 539 -71.89 67.41 9.52
C PRO A 539 -72.32 67.22 8.06
N GLY A 540 -73.37 66.42 7.85
CA GLY A 540 -73.93 66.10 6.53
C GLY A 540 -73.60 64.70 6.01
N GLN A 541 -72.74 63.95 6.71
CA GLN A 541 -72.49 62.53 6.47
C GLN A 541 -73.34 61.64 7.39
N VAL A 542 -73.45 60.36 7.05
CA VAL A 542 -74.04 59.31 7.90
C VAL A 542 -73.08 58.12 7.99
N CYS A 543 -73.05 57.46 9.15
CA CYS A 543 -72.33 56.20 9.33
C CYS A 543 -73.06 55.09 8.60
N VAL A 544 -72.39 54.40 7.67
CA VAL A 544 -72.90 53.22 6.96
C VAL A 544 -71.74 52.27 6.70
N GLU A 545 -71.85 51.02 7.16
CA GLU A 545 -70.82 49.97 6.94
C GLU A 545 -69.41 50.43 7.37
N ALA A 546 -69.29 50.94 8.60
CA ALA A 546 -68.06 51.47 9.23
C ALA A 546 -67.41 52.70 8.55
N GLU A 547 -68.13 53.43 7.69
CA GLU A 547 -67.64 54.69 7.09
C GLU A 547 -68.67 55.83 7.14
N CYS A 548 -68.22 57.04 7.46
CA CYS A 548 -69.03 58.26 7.33
C CYS A 548 -69.08 58.71 5.85
N ARG A 549 -70.24 58.54 5.19
CA ARG A 549 -70.42 58.88 3.75
C ARG A 549 -71.52 59.92 3.51
N PHE A 550 -71.37 60.71 2.44
CA PHE A 550 -72.40 61.68 2.01
C PHE A 550 -73.54 61.00 1.28
N GLN A 551 -74.77 61.44 1.56
CA GLN A 551 -75.96 61.07 0.79
C GLN A 551 -76.05 61.90 -0.50
N CYS A 552 -76.66 61.35 -1.55
CA CYS A 552 -76.88 62.07 -2.80
C CYS A 552 -77.87 63.23 -2.63
N ASP A 553 -77.66 64.32 -3.37
CA ASP A 553 -78.68 65.37 -3.60
C ASP A 553 -79.05 65.40 -5.08
N GLY A 554 -80.31 65.10 -5.41
CA GLY A 554 -80.83 65.20 -6.78
C GLY A 554 -80.15 64.32 -7.85
N ASN A 555 -79.52 63.19 -7.46
CA ASN A 555 -78.60 62.34 -8.25
C ASN A 555 -77.19 62.93 -8.50
N GLU A 556 -76.86 64.09 -7.95
CA GLU A 556 -75.50 64.64 -7.97
C GLU A 556 -74.83 64.49 -6.59
N CYS A 557 -73.50 64.61 -6.56
CA CYS A 557 -72.68 64.44 -5.38
C CYS A 557 -71.83 65.69 -5.15
N VAL A 558 -71.68 66.07 -3.88
CA VAL A 558 -71.05 67.34 -3.46
C VAL A 558 -69.53 67.33 -3.66
N GLU A 559 -68.93 66.13 -3.70
CA GLU A 559 -67.48 65.93 -3.78
C GLU A 559 -67.03 65.51 -5.18
N ALA A 560 -66.13 66.29 -5.78
CA ALA A 560 -65.70 66.13 -7.16
C ALA A 560 -64.88 64.84 -7.36
N GLY A 561 -65.32 63.98 -8.30
CA GLY A 561 -64.77 62.65 -8.53
C GLY A 561 -65.69 61.52 -8.07
N THR A 562 -66.68 61.83 -7.22
CA THR A 562 -67.73 60.87 -6.83
C THR A 562 -68.99 60.99 -7.71
N PHE A 563 -69.77 59.92 -7.77
CA PHE A 563 -71.07 59.86 -8.43
C PHE A 563 -72.11 59.18 -7.52
N CYS A 564 -73.39 59.49 -7.74
CA CYS A 564 -74.47 58.95 -6.92
C CYS A 564 -74.82 57.51 -7.33
N ASP A 565 -74.71 56.56 -6.39
CA ASP A 565 -75.41 55.29 -6.50
C ASP A 565 -76.88 55.47 -6.09
N GLN A 566 -77.75 55.55 -7.09
CA GLN A 566 -79.19 55.73 -6.93
C GLN A 566 -79.88 54.56 -6.21
N ALA A 567 -79.25 53.38 -6.13
CA ALA A 567 -79.80 52.24 -5.38
C ALA A 567 -79.54 52.34 -3.86
N ARG A 568 -78.48 53.06 -3.46
CA ARG A 568 -78.07 53.27 -2.05
C ARG A 568 -78.33 54.69 -1.55
N ASN A 569 -78.54 55.66 -2.44
CA ASN A 569 -78.59 57.09 -2.17
C ASN A 569 -77.29 57.62 -1.50
N LEU A 570 -76.14 57.06 -1.90
CA LEU A 570 -74.81 57.42 -1.39
C LEU A 570 -73.86 57.79 -2.53
N CYS A 571 -72.87 58.62 -2.22
CA CYS A 571 -71.80 59.02 -3.14
C CYS A 571 -70.62 58.05 -3.08
N ILE A 572 -70.20 57.53 -4.24
CA ILE A 572 -69.11 56.56 -4.42
C ILE A 572 -68.14 57.02 -5.52
N ASP A 573 -66.90 56.54 -5.49
CA ASP A 573 -65.84 56.87 -6.46
C ASP A 573 -65.67 55.82 -7.59
N LEU A 574 -64.78 56.10 -8.54
CA LEU A 574 -64.56 55.27 -9.74
C LEU A 574 -63.78 53.96 -9.50
N CYS A 575 -63.10 53.80 -8.35
CA CYS A 575 -62.42 52.57 -7.97
C CYS A 575 -63.24 51.71 -6.99
N PHE A 576 -64.44 52.16 -6.57
CA PHE A 576 -65.33 51.42 -5.68
C PHE A 576 -65.70 50.04 -6.27
N GLY A 577 -65.11 48.97 -5.69
CA GLY A 577 -65.27 47.59 -6.16
C GLY A 577 -64.30 47.14 -7.27
N VAL A 578 -63.30 47.95 -7.64
CA VAL A 578 -62.29 47.61 -8.66
C VAL A 578 -61.06 46.97 -8.03
N ALA A 579 -60.86 45.67 -8.27
CA ALA A 579 -59.68 44.93 -7.83
C ALA A 579 -58.65 44.80 -8.98
N CYS A 580 -57.45 45.34 -8.79
CA CYS A 580 -56.34 45.25 -9.74
C CYS A 580 -55.40 44.08 -9.39
N ALA A 581 -54.77 43.48 -10.41
CA ALA A 581 -53.75 42.46 -10.21
C ALA A 581 -52.38 43.11 -9.93
N ALA A 582 -51.68 42.63 -8.90
CA ALA A 582 -50.34 43.11 -8.56
C ALA A 582 -49.35 42.94 -9.74
N PRO A 583 -48.44 43.90 -9.97
CA PRO A 583 -48.12 45.08 -9.15
C PRO A 583 -48.91 46.37 -9.54
N SER A 584 -50.09 46.25 -10.18
CA SER A 584 -50.88 47.41 -10.60
C SER A 584 -51.96 47.82 -9.59
N GLU A 585 -52.21 49.13 -9.46
CA GLU A 585 -53.25 49.72 -8.59
C GLU A 585 -54.25 50.57 -9.40
N CYS A 586 -55.48 50.73 -8.89
CA CYS A 586 -56.52 51.55 -9.54
C CYS A 586 -56.24 53.05 -9.34
N ASP A 587 -56.17 53.81 -10.44
CA ASP A 587 -56.07 55.27 -10.40
C ASP A 587 -57.47 55.90 -10.31
N ILE A 588 -57.78 56.50 -9.16
CA ILE A 588 -59.08 57.11 -8.84
C ILE A 588 -59.54 58.18 -9.84
N ASN A 589 -58.64 58.73 -10.66
CA ASN A 589 -58.95 59.75 -11.66
C ASN A 589 -59.52 59.20 -12.98
N ASP A 590 -59.27 57.91 -13.31
CA ASP A 590 -59.77 57.28 -14.55
C ASP A 590 -60.21 55.81 -14.41
N GLY A 591 -60.11 55.23 -13.22
CA GLY A 591 -60.55 53.86 -12.90
C GLY A 591 -59.66 52.75 -13.45
N GLN A 592 -58.46 53.06 -13.96
CA GLN A 592 -57.59 52.07 -14.61
C GLN A 592 -56.45 51.58 -13.71
N CYS A 593 -56.17 50.28 -13.78
CA CYS A 593 -55.04 49.65 -13.12
C CYS A 593 -53.71 50.06 -13.77
N LYS A 594 -52.75 50.59 -13.00
CA LYS A 594 -51.44 51.06 -13.47
C LYS A 594 -50.30 50.54 -12.59
N ASP A 595 -49.24 50.03 -13.23
CA ASP A 595 -47.98 49.64 -12.58
C ASP A 595 -47.10 50.88 -12.32
N ARG A 596 -46.65 51.06 -11.07
CA ARG A 596 -45.83 52.20 -10.65
C ARG A 596 -44.31 51.94 -10.69
N CYS A 597 -43.86 50.68 -10.84
CA CYS A 597 -42.43 50.34 -10.94
C CYS A 597 -41.88 50.44 -12.38
N ALA A 598 -42.74 50.46 -13.40
CA ALA A 598 -42.36 50.42 -14.82
C ALA A 598 -41.43 51.56 -15.34
N MET A 599 -41.11 52.58 -14.52
CA MET A 599 -40.11 53.62 -14.83
C MET A 599 -39.13 53.92 -13.67
N VAL A 600 -39.04 53.04 -12.67
CA VAL A 600 -38.15 53.24 -11.49
C VAL A 600 -36.87 52.41 -11.64
N ALA A 601 -35.74 53.08 -11.86
CA ALA A 601 -34.43 52.44 -11.92
C ALA A 601 -33.78 52.42 -10.53
N CYS A 602 -33.61 51.23 -9.94
CA CYS A 602 -33.09 51.05 -8.59
C CYS A 602 -31.56 50.94 -8.53
N PRO A 603 -30.91 51.40 -7.43
CA PRO A 603 -29.49 51.17 -7.17
C PRO A 603 -29.12 49.68 -7.09
N MET A 604 -27.84 49.37 -7.34
CA MET A 604 -27.32 48.00 -7.27
C MET A 604 -27.56 47.39 -5.88
N GLY A 605 -28.04 46.14 -5.83
CA GLY A 605 -28.44 45.46 -4.60
C GLY A 605 -29.86 45.78 -4.10
N THR A 606 -30.69 46.49 -4.88
CA THR A 606 -32.09 46.81 -4.51
C THR A 606 -33.08 46.56 -5.65
N GLN A 607 -34.32 46.21 -5.29
CA GLN A 607 -35.43 45.89 -6.21
C GLN A 607 -36.63 46.82 -6.01
N CYS A 608 -37.44 47.06 -7.05
CA CYS A 608 -38.60 47.95 -6.95
C CYS A 608 -39.85 47.22 -6.40
N LEU A 609 -40.45 47.78 -5.35
CA LEU A 609 -41.77 47.38 -4.84
C LEU A 609 -42.59 48.64 -4.53
N HIS A 610 -43.84 48.70 -4.98
CA HIS A 610 -44.72 49.89 -4.87
C HIS A 610 -44.11 51.21 -5.35
N GLY A 611 -43.18 51.16 -6.32
CA GLY A 611 -42.45 52.33 -6.84
C GLY A 611 -41.26 52.79 -5.98
N GLN A 612 -40.86 52.02 -4.96
CA GLN A 612 -39.71 52.30 -4.10
C GLN A 612 -38.68 51.17 -4.14
N CYS A 613 -37.40 51.50 -3.97
CA CYS A 613 -36.31 50.53 -4.04
C CYS A 613 -35.97 49.97 -2.66
N ILE A 614 -36.10 48.65 -2.48
CA ILE A 614 -35.83 47.93 -1.22
C ILE A 614 -34.64 46.98 -1.36
N GLN A 615 -33.88 46.82 -0.28
CA GLN A 615 -32.76 45.88 -0.20
C GLN A 615 -33.30 44.44 -0.08
N GLY A 616 -32.80 43.52 -0.91
CA GLY A 616 -33.36 42.17 -1.06
C GLY A 616 -32.41 41.06 -0.62
N ASP A 617 -32.97 40.03 0.01
CA ASP A 617 -32.33 38.73 0.24
C ASP A 617 -32.43 37.88 -1.03
N CYS A 618 -31.29 37.51 -1.60
CA CYS A 618 -31.21 36.74 -2.84
C CYS A 618 -31.51 35.24 -2.68
N THR A 619 -31.51 34.70 -1.45
CA THR A 619 -31.74 33.27 -1.21
C THR A 619 -33.17 32.83 -1.57
N GLN A 620 -34.14 33.74 -1.53
CA GLN A 620 -35.54 33.46 -1.84
C GLN A 620 -35.97 33.87 -3.25
N ASN A 621 -35.32 34.89 -3.84
CA ASN A 621 -35.80 35.53 -5.08
C ASN A 621 -34.79 35.47 -6.26
N GLY A 622 -33.58 34.96 -6.03
CA GLY A 622 -32.53 34.87 -7.04
C GLY A 622 -31.85 36.22 -7.35
N CYS A 623 -31.04 36.23 -8.41
CA CYS A 623 -30.29 37.40 -8.89
C CYS A 623 -30.49 37.62 -10.40
N LEU A 624 -30.11 38.80 -10.89
CA LEU A 624 -30.11 39.12 -12.32
C LEU A 624 -28.94 38.46 -13.05
N ASP A 625 -29.06 38.27 -14.37
CA ASP A 625 -28.00 37.69 -15.21
C ASP A 625 -26.64 38.39 -14.98
N GLY A 626 -25.59 37.59 -14.74
CA GLY A 626 -24.24 38.08 -14.41
C GLY A 626 -24.00 38.39 -12.92
N GLN A 627 -24.90 37.96 -12.02
CA GLN A 627 -24.75 38.12 -10.56
C GLN A 627 -24.90 36.79 -9.82
N ALA A 628 -24.05 36.58 -8.82
CA ALA A 628 -24.10 35.46 -7.90
C ALA A 628 -24.69 35.87 -6.54
N CYS A 629 -25.42 34.97 -5.89
CA CYS A 629 -25.96 35.18 -4.55
C CYS A 629 -24.89 34.84 -3.51
N ILE A 630 -24.21 35.86 -2.97
CA ILE A 630 -23.08 35.69 -2.04
C ILE A 630 -23.47 36.30 -0.69
N ALA A 631 -23.55 35.45 0.34
CA ALA A 631 -23.96 35.81 1.71
C ALA A 631 -25.31 36.57 1.79
N GLY A 632 -26.31 36.11 1.03
CA GLY A 632 -27.65 36.71 0.99
C GLY A 632 -27.78 37.98 0.13
N VAL A 633 -26.70 38.45 -0.49
CA VAL A 633 -26.70 39.64 -1.37
C VAL A 633 -26.32 39.26 -2.80
N CYS A 634 -27.04 39.78 -3.79
CA CYS A 634 -26.63 39.68 -5.20
C CYS A 634 -25.39 40.55 -5.44
N GLN A 635 -24.29 39.92 -5.81
CA GLN A 635 -23.03 40.58 -6.16
C GLN A 635 -22.67 40.23 -7.61
N ILE A 636 -21.90 41.09 -8.30
CA ILE A 636 -21.38 40.75 -9.63
C ILE A 636 -20.51 39.50 -9.49
N ASP A 637 -20.78 38.47 -10.29
CA ASP A 637 -19.93 37.28 -10.34
C ASP A 637 -18.54 37.69 -10.88
N PRO A 638 -17.44 37.57 -10.12
CA PRO A 638 -16.10 37.92 -10.57
C PRO A 638 -15.66 37.17 -11.83
N CYS A 639 -16.17 35.95 -12.04
CA CYS A 639 -15.79 35.07 -13.12
C CYS A 639 -16.64 35.23 -14.40
N SER A 640 -17.82 35.86 -14.32
CA SER A 640 -18.63 36.24 -15.48
C SER A 640 -17.91 37.16 -16.49
N ALA A 641 -16.78 37.74 -16.09
CA ALA A 641 -15.94 38.63 -16.88
C ALA A 641 -14.68 37.96 -17.50
N CYS A 642 -14.45 36.66 -17.28
CA CYS A 642 -13.32 35.97 -17.89
C CYS A 642 -13.50 35.89 -19.42
N VAL A 643 -12.47 36.29 -20.17
CA VAL A 643 -12.52 36.46 -21.64
C VAL A 643 -11.33 35.81 -22.34
N GLY A 644 -11.58 35.20 -23.49
CA GLY A 644 -10.56 34.48 -24.26
C GLY A 644 -10.41 33.04 -23.78
N THR A 645 -9.19 32.64 -23.43
CA THR A 645 -8.83 31.30 -22.96
C THR A 645 -8.93 31.13 -21.44
N ALA A 646 -9.13 32.21 -20.68
CA ALA A 646 -9.15 32.16 -19.23
C ALA A 646 -10.40 31.47 -18.65
N PHE A 647 -10.23 30.79 -17.52
CA PHE A 647 -11.27 30.10 -16.75
C PHE A 647 -11.35 30.63 -15.30
N CYS A 648 -12.41 30.27 -14.59
CA CYS A 648 -12.60 30.67 -13.19
C CYS A 648 -11.85 29.73 -12.23
N ARG A 649 -11.03 30.28 -11.33
CA ARG A 649 -10.52 29.56 -10.16
C ARG A 649 -10.59 30.49 -8.94
N GLU A 650 -11.34 30.11 -7.92
CA GLU A 650 -11.50 30.86 -6.65
C GLU A 650 -11.90 32.34 -6.82
N GLY A 651 -12.71 32.67 -7.84
CA GLY A 651 -13.12 34.05 -8.14
C GLY A 651 -12.09 34.89 -8.91
N VAL A 652 -11.02 34.27 -9.43
CA VAL A 652 -10.00 34.89 -10.26
C VAL A 652 -10.00 34.25 -11.65
N CYS A 653 -9.86 35.06 -12.70
CA CYS A 653 -9.65 34.56 -14.06
C CYS A 653 -8.20 34.10 -14.25
N VAL A 654 -8.00 32.83 -14.54
CA VAL A 654 -6.70 32.17 -14.74
C VAL A 654 -6.59 31.72 -16.19
N GLU A 655 -5.45 31.96 -16.84
CA GLU A 655 -5.27 31.51 -18.23
C GLU A 655 -5.16 29.99 -18.35
N SER A 656 -5.73 29.46 -19.43
CA SER A 656 -5.76 28.03 -19.74
C SER A 656 -4.46 27.56 -20.38
N CYS A 657 -4.05 26.36 -20.03
CA CYS A 657 -2.93 25.65 -20.63
C CYS A 657 -3.26 24.94 -21.95
N ALA A 658 -4.52 24.95 -22.41
CA ALA A 658 -4.96 24.21 -23.60
C ALA A 658 -4.28 24.60 -24.93
N GLU A 659 -3.80 25.85 -25.06
CA GLU A 659 -3.04 26.32 -26.24
C GLU A 659 -1.53 26.48 -25.98
N VAL A 660 -1.05 26.11 -24.79
CA VAL A 660 0.32 26.38 -24.33
C VAL A 660 1.23 25.16 -24.51
N SER A 661 2.08 25.20 -25.52
CA SER A 661 3.06 24.12 -25.80
C SER A 661 4.42 24.42 -25.18
N CYS A 662 4.75 23.72 -24.08
CA CYS A 662 5.97 23.98 -23.31
C CYS A 662 7.21 23.20 -23.82
N PRO A 663 8.43 23.76 -23.63
CA PRO A 663 9.70 23.05 -23.84
C PRO A 663 9.87 21.80 -22.96
N LEU A 664 10.80 20.91 -23.35
CA LEU A 664 11.21 19.78 -22.52
C LEU A 664 11.71 20.25 -21.14
N ARG A 665 11.27 19.54 -20.10
CA ARG A 665 11.40 19.88 -18.68
C ARG A 665 10.68 21.17 -18.28
N GLN A 666 9.56 21.44 -18.92
CA GLN A 666 8.59 22.44 -18.49
C GLN A 666 7.16 21.94 -18.65
N SER A 667 6.31 22.26 -17.68
CA SER A 667 4.87 21.99 -17.68
C SER A 667 4.11 23.30 -17.57
N CYS A 668 2.87 23.32 -18.05
CA CYS A 668 2.07 24.53 -18.00
C CYS A 668 1.36 24.68 -16.64
N VAL A 669 1.45 25.89 -16.08
CA VAL A 669 0.71 26.37 -14.91
C VAL A 669 0.20 27.75 -15.29
N ASP A 670 -1.10 28.01 -15.13
CA ASP A 670 -1.71 29.34 -15.28
C ASP A 670 -1.40 30.04 -16.61
N GLY A 671 -1.39 29.25 -17.70
CA GLY A 671 -1.07 29.71 -19.06
C GLY A 671 0.43 29.95 -19.32
N HIS A 672 1.31 29.56 -18.41
CA HIS A 672 2.76 29.81 -18.46
C HIS A 672 3.58 28.54 -18.25
N CYS A 673 4.75 28.45 -18.90
CA CYS A 673 5.62 27.28 -18.81
C CYS A 673 6.60 27.39 -17.63
N GLU A 674 6.33 26.63 -16.57
CA GLU A 674 7.17 26.57 -15.37
C GLU A 674 8.12 25.37 -15.41
N GLY A 675 9.13 25.36 -14.53
CA GLY A 675 10.17 24.34 -14.53
C GLY A 675 9.73 23.05 -13.85
N ASP A 676 9.48 22.01 -14.64
CA ASP A 676 9.04 20.68 -14.16
C ASP A 676 10.00 19.60 -14.68
N LEU A 677 10.49 18.74 -13.78
CA LEU A 677 11.40 17.65 -14.13
C LEU A 677 10.74 16.56 -14.99
N CYS A 678 9.41 16.44 -14.93
CA CYS A 678 8.61 15.53 -15.75
C CYS A 678 8.04 16.16 -17.03
N GLY A 679 8.20 17.48 -17.24
CA GLY A 679 7.53 18.22 -18.30
C GLY A 679 7.89 17.73 -19.70
N GLY A 680 6.92 17.11 -20.39
CA GLY A 680 7.12 16.51 -21.71
C GLY A 680 7.99 15.24 -21.73
N PHE A 681 8.23 14.61 -20.57
CA PHE A 681 8.96 13.35 -20.46
C PHE A 681 8.00 12.16 -20.49
N GLN A 682 8.21 11.21 -21.39
CA GLN A 682 7.39 9.99 -21.51
C GLN A 682 8.14 8.79 -20.93
N CYS A 683 7.49 8.07 -20.02
CA CYS A 683 7.95 6.82 -19.47
C CYS A 683 7.45 5.61 -20.29
N ASP A 684 8.08 4.45 -20.11
CA ASP A 684 7.60 3.19 -20.69
C ASP A 684 6.25 2.75 -20.08
N HIS A 685 5.51 1.88 -20.79
CA HIS A 685 4.14 1.49 -20.42
C HIS A 685 4.02 0.97 -18.98
N GLY A 686 3.10 1.57 -18.21
CA GLY A 686 2.85 1.21 -16.80
C GLY A 686 3.69 2.00 -15.79
N LEU A 687 4.53 2.92 -16.24
CA LEU A 687 5.31 3.82 -15.38
C LEU A 687 4.82 5.27 -15.53
N THR A 688 4.75 5.99 -14.42
CA THR A 688 4.43 7.42 -14.30
C THR A 688 5.70 8.19 -13.92
N CYS A 689 5.89 9.39 -14.45
CA CYS A 689 7.00 10.25 -14.04
C CYS A 689 6.67 10.94 -12.71
N ILE A 690 7.52 10.78 -11.70
CA ILE A 690 7.45 11.50 -10.42
C ILE A 690 8.85 12.07 -10.11
N GLY A 691 8.95 13.38 -9.87
CA GLY A 691 10.22 14.05 -9.56
C GLY A 691 11.27 14.07 -10.69
N GLY A 692 10.95 13.55 -11.88
CA GLY A 692 11.86 13.38 -13.01
C GLY A 692 12.30 11.94 -13.27
N ASP A 693 11.90 10.99 -12.42
CA ASP A 693 12.18 9.56 -12.56
C ASP A 693 10.89 8.78 -12.92
N CYS A 694 11.03 7.70 -13.70
CA CYS A 694 9.91 6.83 -14.06
C CYS A 694 9.71 5.72 -13.02
N VAL A 695 8.57 5.74 -12.33
CA VAL A 695 8.21 4.78 -11.27
C VAL A 695 6.89 4.09 -11.59
N SER A 696 6.63 2.91 -11.03
CA SER A 696 5.31 2.27 -11.11
C SER A 696 4.25 3.17 -10.47
N ASP A 697 3.08 3.32 -11.10
CA ASP A 697 2.03 4.21 -10.61
C ASP A 697 1.60 3.84 -9.16
N PRO A 698 1.89 4.69 -8.16
CA PRO A 698 1.59 4.39 -6.76
C PRO A 698 0.09 4.36 -6.46
N CYS A 699 -0.76 4.90 -7.34
CA CYS A 699 -2.21 4.81 -7.19
C CYS A 699 -2.81 3.46 -7.59
N THR A 700 -2.03 2.53 -8.19
CA THR A 700 -2.52 1.22 -8.65
C THR A 700 -3.13 0.36 -7.52
N SER A 701 -2.70 0.58 -6.27
CA SER A 701 -3.17 -0.13 -5.07
C SER A 701 -4.03 0.72 -4.12
N VAL A 702 -4.24 2.00 -4.41
CA VAL A 702 -4.92 2.94 -3.51
C VAL A 702 -6.41 3.05 -3.89
N ARG A 703 -7.27 3.07 -2.87
CA ARG A 703 -8.69 3.40 -3.02
C ARG A 703 -8.97 4.65 -2.20
N CYS A 704 -9.76 5.55 -2.76
CA CYS A 704 -10.17 6.79 -2.13
C CYS A 704 -11.70 6.83 -2.02
N ASP A 705 -12.20 7.54 -1.01
CA ASP A 705 -13.63 7.67 -0.74
C ASP A 705 -14.34 8.59 -1.74
N GLU A 706 -15.68 8.65 -1.65
CA GLU A 706 -16.53 9.33 -2.63
C GLU A 706 -16.27 10.84 -2.65
N GLY A 707 -15.71 11.34 -3.77
CA GLY A 707 -15.27 12.74 -3.94
C GLY A 707 -13.75 12.96 -3.85
N LEU A 708 -12.98 11.92 -3.54
CA LEU A 708 -11.52 11.95 -3.50
C LEU A 708 -10.90 11.25 -4.71
N VAL A 709 -9.74 11.75 -5.16
CA VAL A 709 -8.94 11.19 -6.26
C VAL A 709 -7.54 10.83 -5.77
N CYS A 710 -7.01 9.68 -6.18
CA CYS A 710 -5.62 9.34 -5.87
C CYS A 710 -4.66 10.08 -6.79
N VAL A 711 -3.65 10.73 -6.22
CA VAL A 711 -2.47 11.22 -6.94
C VAL A 711 -1.22 10.88 -6.14
N SER A 712 -0.18 10.39 -6.81
CA SER A 712 1.11 10.03 -6.20
C SER A 712 1.04 9.07 -5.00
N GLY A 713 -0.06 8.30 -4.88
CA GLY A 713 -0.29 7.34 -3.79
C GLY A 713 -1.09 7.90 -2.60
N GLN A 714 -1.57 9.14 -2.67
CA GLN A 714 -2.38 9.78 -1.64
C GLN A 714 -3.74 10.24 -2.19
N CYS A 715 -4.77 10.18 -1.35
CA CYS A 715 -6.12 10.62 -1.69
C CYS A 715 -6.27 12.12 -1.41
N HIS A 716 -6.60 12.89 -2.44
CA HIS A 716 -6.84 14.34 -2.36
C HIS A 716 -8.27 14.65 -2.82
N GLY A 717 -8.87 15.73 -2.31
CA GLY A 717 -10.16 16.22 -2.84
C GLY A 717 -10.03 16.65 -4.29
N ASP A 718 -11.04 16.37 -5.11
CA ASP A 718 -11.00 16.75 -6.54
C ASP A 718 -11.06 18.29 -6.71
N LEU A 719 -9.90 18.90 -6.90
CA LEU A 719 -9.74 20.34 -7.12
C LEU A 719 -10.37 20.83 -8.44
N CYS A 720 -10.81 19.94 -9.34
CA CYS A 720 -11.60 20.31 -10.50
C CYS A 720 -13.10 20.49 -10.20
N THR A 721 -13.56 20.18 -8.98
CA THR A 721 -14.94 20.39 -8.54
C THR A 721 -15.32 21.88 -8.62
N GLY A 722 -16.24 22.23 -9.52
CA GLY A 722 -16.68 23.62 -9.74
C GLY A 722 -15.82 24.43 -10.73
N ILE A 723 -14.89 23.79 -11.44
CA ILE A 723 -14.06 24.44 -12.47
C ILE A 723 -14.69 24.27 -13.87
N ASP A 724 -15.45 25.27 -14.31
CA ASP A 724 -15.98 25.34 -15.68
C ASP A 724 -14.87 25.74 -16.69
N CYS A 725 -14.29 24.75 -17.37
CA CYS A 725 -13.33 24.99 -18.44
C CYS A 725 -13.99 25.43 -19.77
N PRO A 726 -13.32 26.29 -20.58
CA PRO A 726 -13.81 26.70 -21.90
C PRO A 726 -14.12 25.54 -22.86
N GLN A 727 -15.04 25.78 -23.79
CA GLN A 727 -15.57 24.74 -24.68
C GLN A 727 -14.47 23.98 -25.45
N GLY A 728 -14.43 22.65 -25.28
CA GLY A 728 -13.42 21.77 -25.90
C GLY A 728 -12.16 21.55 -25.07
N GLN A 729 -12.11 22.08 -23.84
CA GLN A 729 -11.07 21.84 -22.84
C GLN A 729 -11.58 20.89 -21.75
N ARG A 730 -10.67 20.37 -20.91
CA ARG A 730 -10.99 19.64 -19.67
C ARG A 730 -10.20 20.23 -18.50
N CYS A 731 -10.69 20.04 -17.28
CA CYS A 731 -9.87 20.29 -16.09
C CYS A 731 -8.92 19.10 -15.84
N GLU A 732 -7.71 19.42 -15.37
CA GLU A 732 -6.66 18.48 -14.98
C GLU A 732 -5.85 19.14 -13.84
N VAL A 733 -5.53 18.41 -12.78
CA VAL A 733 -4.84 18.98 -11.62
C VAL A 733 -3.33 18.83 -11.79
N ASN A 734 -2.61 19.95 -11.83
CA ASN A 734 -1.15 19.97 -11.91
C ASN A 734 -0.53 20.10 -10.50
N TYR A 735 0.34 19.15 -10.14
CA TYR A 735 1.03 19.04 -8.86
C TYR A 735 2.51 19.43 -8.91
N THR A 736 3.00 20.06 -9.99
CA THR A 736 4.43 20.35 -10.22
C THR A 736 5.02 21.48 -9.36
N GLY A 737 4.56 21.62 -8.12
CA GLY A 737 5.21 22.44 -7.10
C GLY A 737 6.54 21.80 -6.69
N ALA A 738 7.65 22.39 -7.11
CA ALA A 738 8.98 21.95 -6.68
C ALA A 738 9.09 22.05 -5.14
N GLN A 739 9.45 20.94 -4.50
CA GLN A 739 9.44 20.71 -3.04
C GLN A 739 8.11 20.23 -2.40
N GLY A 740 7.31 19.40 -3.11
CA GLY A 740 6.50 18.35 -2.47
C GLY A 740 5.50 18.82 -1.40
N SER A 741 4.88 19.98 -1.61
CA SER A 741 4.07 20.68 -0.60
C SER A 741 2.59 20.25 -0.54
N GLY A 742 2.18 19.23 -1.29
CA GLY A 742 0.78 18.78 -1.40
C GLY A 742 -0.17 19.75 -2.13
N GLN A 743 0.28 20.96 -2.47
CA GLN A 743 -0.53 21.99 -3.12
C GLN A 743 -0.57 21.79 -4.64
N GLY A 744 -1.44 20.89 -5.10
CA GLY A 744 -1.86 20.84 -6.50
C GLY A 744 -2.71 22.05 -6.88
N SER A 745 -2.83 22.30 -8.19
CA SER A 745 -3.67 23.38 -8.73
C SER A 745 -4.47 22.89 -9.93
N ALA A 746 -5.77 23.18 -9.96
CA ALA A 746 -6.64 22.86 -11.08
C ALA A 746 -6.31 23.74 -12.29
N GLN A 747 -6.20 23.12 -13.47
CA GLN A 747 -5.85 23.76 -14.73
C GLN A 747 -6.70 23.25 -15.90
N CYS A 748 -7.04 24.14 -16.84
CA CYS A 748 -7.73 23.75 -18.06
C CYS A 748 -6.73 23.39 -19.16
N VAL A 749 -6.91 22.21 -19.77
CA VAL A 749 -6.04 21.66 -20.83
C VAL A 749 -6.88 21.19 -22.02
N ALA A 750 -6.23 20.93 -23.16
CA ALA A 750 -6.93 20.53 -24.38
C ALA A 750 -7.73 19.23 -24.19
N GLY A 751 -9.01 19.25 -24.56
CA GLY A 751 -9.86 18.06 -24.56
C GLY A 751 -9.36 17.02 -25.56
N TRP A 752 -9.45 15.74 -25.20
CA TRP A 752 -8.98 14.66 -26.06
C TRP A 752 -9.94 14.46 -27.24
N ALA A 753 -9.44 14.64 -28.46
CA ALA A 753 -10.13 14.16 -29.64
C ALA A 753 -10.09 12.62 -29.62
N GLU A 754 -11.25 11.97 -29.55
CA GLU A 754 -11.34 10.51 -29.62
C GLU A 754 -10.63 9.98 -30.89
N PRO A 755 -9.78 8.95 -30.79
CA PRO A 755 -9.31 8.26 -31.98
C PRO A 755 -10.52 7.61 -32.67
N PRO A 756 -10.68 7.75 -34.00
CA PRO A 756 -11.82 7.17 -34.69
C PRO A 756 -11.86 5.65 -34.49
N PRO A 757 -13.05 5.05 -34.30
CA PRO A 757 -13.16 3.64 -33.94
C PRO A 757 -12.50 2.74 -35.00
N PRO A 758 -11.85 1.64 -34.58
CA PRO A 758 -11.22 0.71 -35.52
C PRO A 758 -12.26 0.16 -36.50
N PRO A 759 -11.89 -0.08 -37.77
CA PRO A 759 -12.84 -0.44 -38.81
C PRO A 759 -13.56 -1.76 -38.48
N ILE A 760 -14.89 -1.70 -38.44
CA ILE A 760 -15.76 -2.85 -38.22
C ILE A 760 -15.56 -3.82 -39.40
N PHE A 761 -15.05 -5.01 -39.12
CA PHE A 761 -15.07 -6.12 -40.08
C PHE A 761 -16.41 -6.84 -39.98
N ASP A 762 -17.31 -6.54 -40.92
CA ASP A 762 -18.59 -7.24 -41.05
C ASP A 762 -18.41 -8.75 -41.31
N PRO A 763 -19.11 -9.64 -40.59
CA PRO A 763 -19.04 -11.08 -40.80
C PRO A 763 -19.96 -11.54 -41.94
N LEU A 764 -19.38 -12.13 -42.99
CA LEU A 764 -20.09 -12.75 -44.11
C LEU A 764 -19.38 -14.02 -44.59
N PRO A 765 -20.11 -15.04 -45.12
CA PRO A 765 -21.30 -15.66 -44.53
C PRO A 765 -21.12 -17.21 -44.46
N PRO A 766 -22.02 -17.97 -43.79
CA PRO A 766 -21.85 -19.42 -43.65
C PRO A 766 -22.25 -20.22 -44.91
N GLY A 767 -21.33 -21.08 -45.38
CA GLY A 767 -21.58 -22.17 -46.35
C GLY A 767 -20.68 -22.13 -47.60
N GLY A 768 -20.20 -23.26 -48.15
CA GLY A 768 -20.26 -24.64 -47.64
C GLY A 768 -19.90 -25.71 -48.71
N ALA A 769 -19.25 -26.80 -48.27
CA ALA A 769 -18.85 -28.00 -49.06
C ALA A 769 -17.84 -27.73 -50.21
N THR A 770 -17.06 -28.68 -50.74
CA THR A 770 -17.22 -30.16 -50.89
C THR A 770 -15.87 -30.91 -50.94
N ALA A 771 -15.85 -32.19 -50.53
CA ALA A 771 -14.93 -33.28 -50.98
C ALA A 771 -13.41 -33.11 -50.71
N ASP A 772 -12.57 -34.15 -50.55
CA ASP A 772 -12.68 -35.61 -50.31
C ASP A 772 -11.25 -36.10 -49.93
N ALA A 773 -10.96 -37.24 -49.29
CA ALA A 773 -11.71 -38.33 -48.63
C ALA A 773 -10.67 -39.11 -47.75
N GLY A 774 -10.99 -40.04 -46.84
CA GLY A 774 -12.27 -40.64 -46.43
C GLY A 774 -12.04 -41.89 -45.55
N PHE A 775 -13.08 -42.73 -45.41
CA PHE A 775 -13.18 -43.96 -44.58
C PHE A 775 -13.18 -43.74 -43.04
N ILE A 776 -14.31 -43.87 -42.33
CA ILE A 776 -15.13 -45.09 -42.03
C ILE A 776 -14.41 -45.97 -40.99
N ASP A 777 -14.75 -45.98 -39.69
CA ASP A 777 -16.05 -46.23 -39.00
C ASP A 777 -16.44 -47.73 -38.88
N LEU A 778 -16.62 -48.20 -37.63
CA LEU A 778 -17.80 -48.96 -37.14
C LEU A 778 -17.55 -49.62 -35.76
N GLY A 779 -18.58 -49.62 -34.92
CA GLY A 779 -18.96 -50.84 -34.19
C GLY A 779 -18.47 -51.07 -32.75
N THR A 780 -19.18 -50.44 -31.81
CA THR A 780 -19.60 -50.98 -30.48
C THR A 780 -19.34 -52.47 -30.15
N SER A 781 -18.90 -52.74 -28.92
CA SER A 781 -19.48 -53.83 -28.09
C SER A 781 -19.37 -53.52 -26.59
N GLU A 782 -20.32 -54.00 -25.79
CA GLU A 782 -20.36 -53.88 -24.33
C GLU A 782 -19.60 -55.03 -23.66
N GLU A 783 -19.08 -54.85 -22.45
CA GLU A 783 -19.18 -55.88 -21.40
C GLU A 783 -19.04 -55.32 -19.97
N LYS A 784 -19.81 -55.90 -19.05
CA LYS A 784 -19.83 -55.72 -17.58
C LYS A 784 -20.29 -57.07 -16.98
N PRO A 785 -20.21 -57.29 -15.65
CA PRO A 785 -19.10 -57.07 -14.72
C PRO A 785 -18.67 -58.43 -14.10
N GLY A 786 -17.66 -58.46 -13.22
CA GLY A 786 -17.21 -59.70 -12.54
C GLY A 786 -17.05 -59.54 -11.02
N ASP A 787 -17.80 -60.34 -10.25
CA ASP A 787 -17.76 -60.36 -8.79
C ASP A 787 -16.57 -61.15 -8.20
N GLY A 788 -16.15 -60.76 -6.99
CA GLY A 788 -15.29 -61.55 -6.10
C GLY A 788 -14.30 -60.70 -5.31
N GLY A 789 -14.07 -60.90 -4.01
CA GLY A 789 -14.66 -61.89 -3.09
C GLY A 789 -13.79 -61.97 -1.83
N CYS A 790 -14.40 -61.91 -0.63
CA CYS A 790 -13.67 -61.72 0.63
C CYS A 790 -12.72 -62.89 1.00
N SER A 791 -11.58 -62.58 1.62
CA SER A 791 -10.97 -63.46 2.62
C SER A 791 -10.02 -62.72 3.56
N CYS A 792 -10.21 -62.88 4.88
CA CYS A 792 -9.23 -62.55 5.90
C CYS A 792 -8.59 -63.84 6.42
N ARG A 793 -7.28 -63.85 6.72
CA ARG A 793 -6.69 -64.90 7.56
C ARG A 793 -5.49 -64.42 8.37
N VAL A 794 -5.35 -65.02 9.55
CA VAL A 794 -4.37 -64.70 10.61
C VAL A 794 -3.75 -66.02 11.10
N THR A 795 -2.49 -66.00 11.58
CA THR A 795 -1.73 -67.11 12.24
C THR A 795 -1.44 -68.37 11.38
N ASP A 796 -0.34 -69.13 11.54
CA ASP A 796 0.68 -69.22 12.60
C ASP A 796 2.08 -69.68 12.06
N GLY A 797 3.15 -69.64 12.88
CA GLY A 797 4.54 -70.07 12.53
C GLY A 797 4.85 -71.57 12.76
N PRO A 798 6.03 -72.01 13.28
CA PRO A 798 7.37 -71.38 13.41
C PRO A 798 8.57 -72.35 13.07
N LYS A 799 9.85 -71.95 13.31
CA LYS A 799 11.02 -72.85 13.65
C LYS A 799 12.34 -72.09 13.96
N GLY A 800 13.23 -72.70 14.78
CA GLY A 800 14.61 -72.23 15.11
C GLY A 800 15.73 -72.95 14.31
N PHE A 801 17.01 -73.03 14.73
CA PHE A 801 17.62 -72.84 16.07
C PHE A 801 19.20 -72.83 16.03
N VAL A 802 19.87 -71.81 16.61
CA VAL A 802 21.12 -71.85 17.44
C VAL A 802 22.52 -72.36 16.91
N TRP A 803 23.49 -71.41 16.81
CA TRP A 803 24.95 -71.46 17.19
C TRP A 803 25.95 -72.39 16.41
N PRO A 804 27.33 -72.28 16.52
CA PRO A 804 28.15 -71.82 17.67
C PRO A 804 29.48 -71.02 17.42
N LEU A 805 30.26 -70.87 18.52
CA LEU A 805 31.57 -70.22 18.71
C LEU A 805 32.78 -70.93 18.04
N GLY A 806 33.93 -70.23 17.94
CA GLY A 806 35.27 -70.85 17.83
C GLY A 806 36.46 -69.86 17.66
N SER A 807 37.42 -69.84 18.60
CA SER A 807 38.60 -68.94 18.62
C SER A 807 39.95 -69.68 18.41
N ILE A 808 41.12 -69.01 18.61
CA ILE A 808 42.51 -69.57 18.71
C ILE A 808 43.12 -69.95 17.32
N VAL A 809 44.39 -69.70 16.92
CA VAL A 809 45.67 -69.24 17.56
C VAL A 809 46.53 -68.37 16.58
N VAL A 810 47.84 -68.13 16.82
CA VAL A 810 48.43 -66.85 17.28
C VAL A 810 49.93 -66.75 16.84
N LEU A 811 50.65 -65.64 17.17
CA LEU A 811 52.09 -65.29 16.93
C LEU A 811 52.40 -64.37 15.71
N GLY A 812 53.32 -63.39 15.80
CA GLY A 812 54.00 -62.88 17.01
C GLY A 812 55.16 -61.85 16.83
N LEU A 813 55.51 -61.21 17.96
CA LEU A 813 56.83 -60.64 18.36
C LEU A 813 57.54 -59.52 17.55
N LEU A 814 57.35 -58.29 18.05
CA LEU A 814 58.40 -57.34 18.52
C LEU A 814 59.83 -57.36 17.93
N ARG A 815 60.31 -56.21 17.41
CA ARG A 815 61.42 -55.43 18.03
C ARG A 815 61.65 -54.02 17.43
N ARG A 816 62.27 -53.14 18.25
CA ARG A 816 62.66 -51.75 17.94
C ARG A 816 64.08 -51.66 17.32
N ARG A 817 64.34 -50.70 16.41
CA ARG A 817 65.19 -49.49 16.67
C ARG A 817 65.58 -48.64 15.43
N ARG A 818 65.31 -47.33 15.54
CA ARG A 818 66.16 -46.14 15.25
C ARG A 818 67.06 -46.06 13.98
N ARG A 819 66.83 -44.93 13.28
CA ARG A 819 67.78 -43.86 12.83
C ARG A 819 68.44 -43.91 11.44
N SER A 820 68.11 -42.85 10.69
CA SER A 820 68.96 -41.88 9.98
C SER A 820 69.67 -42.20 8.65
N ALA A 821 69.27 -41.40 7.66
CA ALA A 821 70.09 -40.69 6.65
C ALA A 821 70.50 -41.39 5.34
N SER A 822 70.02 -40.76 4.26
CA SER A 822 70.51 -40.58 2.88
C SER A 822 72.05 -40.56 2.69
N PRO A 823 72.61 -40.74 1.47
CA PRO A 823 72.05 -40.25 0.20
C PRO A 823 72.30 -41.07 -1.11
N ALA A 824 71.95 -40.43 -2.24
CA ALA A 824 72.49 -40.62 -3.59
C ALA A 824 72.03 -41.82 -4.44
N SER A 825 70.89 -41.63 -5.13
CA SER A 825 70.74 -41.75 -6.59
C SER A 825 71.48 -42.86 -7.37
N ALA A 826 70.73 -43.85 -7.87
CA ALA A 826 71.02 -44.54 -9.13
C ALA A 826 69.77 -45.23 -9.71
N LEU A 827 69.39 -44.85 -10.94
CA LEU A 827 68.48 -45.56 -11.87
C LEU A 827 67.01 -45.75 -11.39
N GLY A 828 66.01 -45.88 -12.28
CA GLY A 828 66.02 -45.70 -13.73
C GLY A 828 65.00 -46.61 -14.43
N ALA A 829 64.19 -46.02 -15.33
CA ALA A 829 62.94 -46.54 -15.90
C ALA A 829 61.76 -46.57 -14.92
#